data_AF-A0A7C1JSW4-F1
#
_entry.id   AF-A0A7C1JSW4-F1
#
_cell.length_a   1.000
_cell.length_b   1.000
_cell.length_c   1.000
_cell.angle_alpha   90.00
_cell.angle_beta   90.00
_cell.angle_gamma   90.00
#
_symmetry.space_group_name_H-M   'P 1'
#
loop_
_entity.id
_entity.type
_entity.pdbx_description
1 polymer ?
#
loop_
_entity_poly.entity_id
_entity_poly.type
_entity_poly.pdbx_seq_one_letter_code
_entity_poly.pdbx_strand_id
1 'polypeptide(L)'
;MNRVLTSIVAIFWLAVVSIHAQQVLDNSACGRIVNAGRIEVRGHLQSHSGATVSNGRGVITITGDAQIEQPVLDGRTEFLGDTINASQRVPQITYAVLYFRGRSIKQLDSSSGRSLVSRDTLVVEQPSQLKISQAYPLIAQGRVHHDGSVNDDGSWGAVILQGATEQLLSGRGRMSALELDNAAGATMSDSAAIALRHTLFLHRGELRNSDTNNVIMLPRSLVIRTDSASVAAFLRWTDGYSIRYEGVGRILTGNEVPPSDTVLQSLVVYARGGVQLDRHVTVNDSLVVGTQTYPTFLVTERDSVERYILTYTPALLDPIYSHPRSEVVGSLRRTGLRGDSTQQLYTNRFTWLALRVPSSSLPGAVTVRTLPATFPPYPDGTSKARRAFFVDATDQQGALLASMPYTFGYGWLDTPSEPVTDESNGLDRTKVILLHWNGARWRNVRSSRIPATLDSSGWAYSLADTLSVLGPFAIGYPVPVQVCLDARVLLEGPYRNGAMATDLARRRLIPSTPPNIYPYNRDPNRTAINARTIDSSIVDWVLVELRPGSPSNQQRVYRTALLRADGVIVDVDGSSRLCFDPTVDSTTYYVAIHHRTHLAIMTAAPIRLASDDQPANVQLLSAPTAVFGGAVALKPIDYSPTDGVVFGMVAGDVNGDGSIDAADRTDYDAIWNGCVQEGYLNRDTDLSGIVTTRDANKTWNNRGRTTNVPR
;
A
#
# COMPACT_ATOMS: atom_id res chain seq x y z
N MET A 1 15.57 82.18 7.90
CA MET A 1 15.06 81.50 9.12
C MET A 1 13.54 81.47 9.03
N ASN A 2 12.96 80.42 8.44
CA ASN A 2 11.51 80.24 8.35
C ASN A 2 11.10 79.15 9.32
N ARG A 3 10.23 79.50 10.28
CA ARG A 3 9.59 78.54 11.18
C ARG A 3 8.23 78.13 10.63
N VAL A 4 8.04 76.82 10.57
CA VAL A 4 6.79 76.08 10.39
C VAL A 4 5.91 76.24 11.63
N LEU A 5 4.60 76.33 11.44
CA LEU A 5 3.60 75.88 12.41
C LEU A 5 2.37 75.33 11.67
N THR A 6 2.10 74.07 11.99
CA THR A 6 1.06 73.16 11.51
C THR A 6 -0.25 73.32 12.27
N SER A 7 -1.33 72.84 11.64
CA SER A 7 -2.67 72.53 12.17
C SER A 7 -3.69 73.66 12.23
N ILE A 8 -4.66 73.62 11.29
CA ILE A 8 -5.93 74.34 11.36
C ILE A 8 -7.06 73.32 11.23
N VAL A 9 -7.85 73.20 12.29
CA VAL A 9 -9.21 72.65 12.31
C VAL A 9 -10.08 73.65 11.56
N ALA A 10 -10.58 73.29 10.38
CA ALA A 10 -11.48 74.13 9.60
C ALA A 10 -12.93 73.72 9.88
N ILE A 11 -13.62 74.58 10.61
CA ILE A 11 -15.09 74.64 10.73
C ILE A 11 -15.64 75.07 9.36
N PHE A 12 -16.68 74.35 8.90
CA PHE A 12 -17.38 74.58 7.64
C PHE A 12 -17.91 76.03 7.53
N TRP A 13 -17.45 76.78 6.53
CA TRP A 13 -18.27 77.73 5.76
C TRP A 13 -17.69 77.88 4.35
N LEU A 14 -18.59 77.99 3.36
CA LEU A 14 -18.41 78.10 1.91
C LEU A 14 -18.14 76.81 1.12
N ALA A 15 -19.23 76.14 0.76
CA ALA A 15 -19.32 75.40 -0.49
C ALA A 15 -19.57 76.39 -1.65
N VAL A 16 -18.71 76.38 -2.67
CA VAL A 16 -19.10 76.86 -4.00
C VAL A 16 -19.99 75.78 -4.59
N VAL A 17 -21.30 75.99 -4.46
CA VAL A 17 -22.36 75.17 -5.04
C VAL A 17 -22.60 75.68 -6.47
N SER A 18 -22.40 74.81 -7.47
CA SER A 18 -23.12 74.97 -8.75
C SER A 18 -24.44 74.23 -8.62
N ILE A 19 -25.51 75.02 -8.61
CA ILE A 19 -26.91 74.67 -8.34
C ILE A 19 -27.50 73.92 -9.52
N HIS A 20 -28.19 72.79 -9.29
CA HIS A 20 -29.50 72.46 -9.89
C HIS A 20 -30.29 71.56 -8.91
N ALA A 21 -31.36 72.12 -8.35
CA ALA A 21 -32.46 71.48 -7.60
C ALA A 21 -32.21 70.94 -6.16
N GLN A 22 -32.12 71.89 -5.22
CA GLN A 22 -32.92 72.04 -3.98
C GLN A 22 -33.50 70.81 -3.25
N GLN A 23 -32.95 70.49 -2.07
CA GLN A 23 -33.70 70.48 -0.79
C GLN A 23 -32.77 70.76 0.41
N VAL A 24 -33.34 71.31 1.47
CA VAL A 24 -32.75 72.09 2.58
C VAL A 24 -32.68 71.26 3.88
N LEU A 25 -31.86 71.71 4.85
CA LEU A 25 -31.97 71.69 6.34
C LEU A 25 -30.92 70.82 7.06
N ASP A 26 -30.07 71.33 7.97
CA ASP A 26 -30.20 72.12 9.22
C ASP A 26 -30.09 71.21 10.47
N ASN A 27 -29.06 71.45 11.29
CA ASN A 27 -29.13 71.66 12.76
C ASN A 27 -27.86 71.21 13.52
N SER A 28 -27.49 72.09 14.44
CA SER A 28 -26.41 72.11 15.43
C SER A 28 -26.39 70.97 16.49
N ALA A 29 -27.13 69.89 16.28
CA ALA A 29 -27.02 68.63 17.01
C ALA A 29 -27.65 67.51 16.15
N CYS A 30 -26.87 66.49 15.76
CA CYS A 30 -27.33 65.35 14.96
C CYS A 30 -27.95 65.70 13.59
N GLY A 31 -27.17 66.25 12.65
CA GLY A 31 -27.63 66.56 11.29
C GLY A 31 -27.85 65.32 10.42
N ARG A 32 -28.95 65.27 9.66
CA ARG A 32 -29.24 64.23 8.65
C ARG A 32 -29.18 64.82 7.25
N ILE A 33 -28.28 64.31 6.40
CA ILE A 33 -28.21 64.64 4.98
C ILE A 33 -29.06 63.63 4.20
N VAL A 34 -29.95 64.08 3.33
CA VAL A 34 -30.67 63.23 2.37
C VAL A 34 -30.13 63.51 0.97
N ASN A 35 -29.47 62.54 0.37
CA ASN A 35 -28.91 62.66 -0.98
C ASN A 35 -29.80 61.93 -2.00
N ALA A 36 -30.18 62.63 -3.06
CA ALA A 36 -30.86 62.06 -4.22
C ALA A 36 -30.06 62.23 -5.53
N GLY A 37 -28.90 62.90 -5.48
CA GLY A 37 -28.05 63.22 -6.63
C GLY A 37 -26.60 62.81 -6.40
N ARG A 38 -25.66 63.75 -6.51
CA ARG A 38 -24.22 63.49 -6.32
C ARG A 38 -23.65 64.40 -5.23
N ILE A 39 -22.92 63.80 -4.28
CA ILE A 39 -22.10 64.51 -3.30
C ILE A 39 -20.64 64.29 -3.67
N GLU A 40 -19.89 65.38 -3.87
CA GLU A 40 -18.45 65.34 -4.10
C GLU A 40 -17.70 65.82 -2.86
N VAL A 41 -16.93 64.93 -2.25
CA VAL A 41 -16.02 65.26 -1.14
C VAL A 41 -14.61 65.39 -1.71
N ARG A 42 -14.13 66.64 -1.76
CA ARG A 42 -12.76 66.98 -2.14
C ARG A 42 -11.94 67.19 -0.87
N GLY A 43 -10.99 66.28 -0.59
CA GLY A 43 -10.19 66.31 0.64
C GLY A 43 -10.64 65.30 1.71
N HIS A 44 -10.50 65.66 2.99
CA HIS A 44 -10.81 64.79 4.12
C HIS A 44 -12.30 64.85 4.51
N LEU A 45 -12.98 63.70 4.58
CA LEU A 45 -14.32 63.56 5.12
C LEU A 45 -14.24 63.07 6.57
N GLN A 46 -14.73 63.85 7.53
CA GLN A 46 -14.89 63.41 8.93
C GLN A 46 -16.33 63.65 9.38
N SER A 47 -17.07 62.58 9.67
CA SER A 47 -18.40 62.70 10.27
C SER A 47 -18.29 63.09 11.74
N HIS A 48 -19.16 64.00 12.20
CA HIS A 48 -19.37 64.24 13.63
C HIS A 48 -20.28 63.17 14.25
N SER A 49 -20.14 62.97 15.56
CA SER A 49 -20.99 62.05 16.30
C SER A 49 -22.47 62.42 16.21
N GLY A 50 -23.28 61.44 15.81
CA GLY A 50 -24.73 61.60 15.60
C GLY A 50 -25.14 62.15 14.22
N ALA A 51 -24.20 62.52 13.34
CA ALA A 51 -24.53 62.94 11.98
C ALA A 51 -24.76 61.73 11.05
N THR A 52 -25.80 61.77 10.23
CA THR A 52 -26.17 60.66 9.30
C THR A 52 -26.34 61.14 7.87
N VAL A 53 -26.06 60.25 6.90
CA VAL A 53 -26.26 60.47 5.47
C VAL A 53 -27.16 59.36 4.94
N SER A 54 -28.40 59.72 4.60
CA SER A 54 -29.35 58.89 3.87
C SER A 54 -29.09 59.07 2.38
N ASN A 55 -28.26 58.20 1.80
CA ASN A 55 -27.81 58.32 0.42
C ASN A 55 -28.78 57.75 -0.61
N GLY A 56 -29.72 56.87 -0.21
CA GLY A 56 -30.78 56.38 -1.10
C GLY A 56 -30.27 55.82 -2.43
N ARG A 57 -30.59 56.48 -3.55
CA ARG A 57 -30.08 56.17 -4.91
C ARG A 57 -28.96 57.11 -5.38
N GLY A 58 -28.50 58.01 -4.52
CA GLY A 58 -27.46 58.98 -4.80
C GLY A 58 -26.05 58.38 -4.86
N VAL A 59 -25.11 59.20 -5.30
CA VAL A 59 -23.69 58.89 -5.43
C VAL A 59 -22.87 59.78 -4.50
N ILE A 60 -21.98 59.20 -3.70
CA ILE A 60 -20.99 59.93 -2.90
C ILE A 60 -19.61 59.61 -3.47
N THR A 61 -18.85 60.62 -3.87
CA THR A 61 -17.48 60.45 -4.39
C THR A 61 -16.48 61.12 -3.47
N ILE A 62 -15.43 60.40 -3.06
CA ILE A 62 -14.46 60.82 -2.06
C ILE A 62 -13.05 60.74 -2.66
N THR A 63 -12.34 61.86 -2.79
CA THR A 63 -10.98 61.90 -3.35
C THR A 63 -9.86 61.88 -2.31
N GLY A 64 -10.12 62.26 -1.06
CA GLY A 64 -9.16 62.15 0.05
C GLY A 64 -9.58 61.12 1.09
N ASP A 65 -9.04 61.23 2.29
CA ASP A 65 -9.34 60.31 3.40
C ASP A 65 -10.78 60.43 3.89
N ALA A 66 -11.36 59.33 4.37
CA ALA A 66 -12.65 59.37 5.05
C ALA A 66 -12.61 58.74 6.45
N GLN A 67 -13.40 59.31 7.34
CA GLN A 67 -13.75 58.85 8.68
C GLN A 67 -15.26 59.01 8.83
N ILE A 68 -15.96 57.88 8.91
CA ILE A 68 -17.43 57.83 8.94
C ILE A 68 -17.84 56.97 10.13
N GLU A 69 -18.55 57.58 11.09
CA GLU A 69 -19.03 56.93 12.31
C GLU A 69 -20.30 56.10 12.04
N GLN A 70 -21.18 56.58 11.15
CA GLN A 70 -22.41 55.85 10.83
C GLN A 70 -22.10 54.44 10.28
N PRO A 71 -22.86 53.42 10.71
CA PRO A 71 -22.53 52.03 10.40
C PRO A 71 -22.83 51.62 8.95
N VAL A 72 -23.73 52.35 8.28
CA VAL A 72 -24.27 52.00 6.97
C VAL A 72 -24.35 53.22 6.07
N LEU A 73 -23.92 53.05 4.82
CA LEU A 73 -24.16 53.95 3.71
C LEU A 73 -24.95 53.22 2.61
N ASP A 74 -26.16 53.69 2.35
CA ASP A 74 -26.97 53.25 1.21
C ASP A 74 -26.44 53.87 -0.11
N GLY A 75 -27.05 53.52 -1.25
CA GLY A 75 -26.67 54.06 -2.54
C GLY A 75 -25.22 53.71 -2.95
N ARG A 76 -24.64 54.54 -3.82
CA ARG A 76 -23.30 54.33 -4.37
C ARG A 76 -22.27 55.21 -3.67
N THR A 77 -21.16 54.61 -3.27
CA THR A 77 -19.98 55.30 -2.75
C THR A 77 -18.76 54.98 -3.60
N GLU A 78 -17.99 56.00 -3.97
CA GLU A 78 -16.78 55.87 -4.78
C GLU A 78 -15.58 56.48 -4.06
N PHE A 79 -14.50 55.71 -3.89
CA PHE A 79 -13.21 56.18 -3.40
C PHE A 79 -12.27 56.39 -4.59
N LEU A 80 -11.98 57.66 -4.88
CA LEU A 80 -11.36 58.14 -6.13
C LEU A 80 -9.93 58.70 -5.94
N GLY A 81 -9.29 58.50 -4.79
CA GLY A 81 -7.91 58.97 -4.58
C GLY A 81 -6.94 58.48 -5.67
N ASP A 82 -6.24 59.40 -6.33
CA ASP A 82 -5.49 59.13 -7.57
C ASP A 82 -4.00 59.53 -7.52
N THR A 83 -3.43 59.67 -6.33
CA THR A 83 -2.00 59.94 -6.15
C THR A 83 -1.24 58.64 -5.93
N ILE A 84 -0.29 58.32 -6.82
CA ILE A 84 0.58 57.14 -6.73
C ILE A 84 1.28 57.12 -5.36
N ASN A 85 1.33 55.95 -4.72
CA ASN A 85 1.94 55.70 -3.40
C ASN A 85 1.33 56.49 -2.22
N ALA A 86 0.36 57.37 -2.46
CA ALA A 86 -0.41 57.97 -1.38
C ALA A 86 -1.43 56.96 -0.87
N SER A 87 -1.66 56.98 0.45
CA SER A 87 -2.74 56.22 1.07
C SER A 87 -4.03 57.03 1.05
N GLN A 88 -5.15 56.37 0.80
CA GLN A 88 -6.50 56.86 1.02
C GLN A 88 -7.15 56.00 2.09
N ARG A 89 -7.46 56.58 3.25
CA ARG A 89 -8.14 55.90 4.34
C ARG A 89 -9.59 55.61 3.98
N VAL A 90 -9.98 54.35 4.08
CA VAL A 90 -11.33 53.84 3.77
C VAL A 90 -11.98 53.34 5.06
N PRO A 91 -13.07 53.97 5.53
CA PRO A 91 -13.84 53.49 6.66
C PRO A 91 -14.38 52.08 6.42
N GLN A 92 -14.15 51.17 7.35
CA GLN A 92 -14.76 49.85 7.35
C GLN A 92 -16.17 49.94 7.93
N ILE A 93 -17.14 50.23 7.06
CA ILE A 93 -18.57 50.27 7.37
C ILE A 93 -19.32 49.42 6.32
N THR A 94 -20.64 49.36 6.41
CA THR A 94 -21.45 48.72 5.37
C THR A 94 -21.79 49.70 4.26
N TYR A 95 -21.48 49.36 3.02
CA TYR A 95 -21.86 50.11 1.82
C TYR A 95 -22.87 49.28 1.01
N ALA A 96 -23.88 49.92 0.41
CA ALA A 96 -24.75 49.22 -0.55
C ALA A 96 -24.00 48.92 -1.85
N VAL A 97 -23.47 49.96 -2.50
CA VAL A 97 -22.63 49.84 -3.70
C VAL A 97 -21.32 50.58 -3.49
N LEU A 98 -20.19 49.90 -3.72
CA LEU A 98 -18.85 50.40 -3.42
C LEU A 98 -17.92 50.31 -4.63
N TYR A 99 -17.31 51.44 -4.99
CA TYR A 99 -16.33 51.56 -6.07
C TYR A 99 -14.99 52.05 -5.55
N PHE A 100 -13.91 51.41 -5.99
CA PHE A 100 -12.54 51.86 -5.82
C PHE A 100 -11.94 52.18 -7.18
N ARG A 101 -11.49 53.43 -7.34
CA ARG A 101 -10.81 53.92 -8.55
C ARG A 101 -9.64 54.83 -8.20
N GLY A 102 -8.70 54.95 -9.13
CA GLY A 102 -7.50 55.78 -8.99
C GLY A 102 -6.32 55.04 -8.38
N ARG A 103 -5.15 55.70 -8.44
CA ARG A 103 -3.82 55.17 -8.13
C ARG A 103 -3.41 55.18 -6.66
N SER A 104 -4.19 55.82 -5.76
CA SER A 104 -3.89 55.77 -4.33
C SER A 104 -4.19 54.39 -3.73
N ILE A 105 -3.38 54.00 -2.75
CA ILE A 105 -3.56 52.78 -1.97
C ILE A 105 -4.76 52.97 -1.06
N LYS A 106 -5.82 52.20 -1.27
CA LYS A 106 -7.04 52.23 -0.47
C LYS A 106 -6.79 51.43 0.81
N GLN A 107 -6.45 52.12 1.88
CA GLN A 107 -6.15 51.52 3.17
C GLN A 107 -7.45 51.34 3.96
N LEU A 108 -7.92 50.09 4.08
CA LEU A 108 -9.08 49.80 4.91
C LEU A 108 -8.71 50.02 6.37
N ASP A 109 -9.46 50.91 7.01
CA ASP A 109 -9.22 51.33 8.37
C ASP A 109 -9.65 50.26 9.39
N SER A 110 -8.68 49.67 10.08
CA SER A 110 -8.91 48.68 11.13
C SER A 110 -9.29 49.27 12.49
N SER A 111 -9.24 50.58 12.70
CA SER A 111 -9.51 51.17 14.03
C SER A 111 -10.95 50.97 14.52
N SER A 112 -11.88 50.69 13.61
CA SER A 112 -13.30 50.45 13.94
C SER A 112 -13.56 49.07 14.55
N GLY A 113 -12.61 48.13 14.49
CA GLY A 113 -12.80 46.77 15.00
C GLY A 113 -13.80 45.92 14.22
N ARG A 114 -14.17 46.31 13.00
CA ARG A 114 -15.13 45.61 12.13
C ARG A 114 -14.65 45.53 10.68
N SER A 115 -15.20 44.56 9.95
CA SER A 115 -15.00 44.38 8.50
C SER A 115 -15.81 45.37 7.67
N LEU A 116 -15.24 45.81 6.56
CA LEU A 116 -15.99 46.47 5.49
C LEU A 116 -16.97 45.47 4.86
N VAL A 117 -18.21 45.89 4.63
CA VAL A 117 -19.22 45.07 3.95
C VAL A 117 -19.73 45.79 2.71
N SER A 118 -19.77 45.12 1.56
CA SER A 118 -20.49 45.56 0.37
C SER A 118 -21.72 44.68 0.16
N ARG A 119 -22.93 45.26 0.17
CA ARG A 119 -24.19 44.50 0.09
C ARG A 119 -24.56 44.10 -1.33
N ASP A 120 -24.53 45.03 -2.28
CA ASP A 120 -25.07 44.79 -3.62
C ASP A 120 -23.96 44.64 -4.67
N THR A 121 -22.95 45.52 -4.65
CA THR A 121 -21.89 45.54 -5.67
C THR A 121 -20.59 46.10 -5.13
N LEU A 122 -19.51 45.37 -5.31
CA LEU A 122 -18.13 45.80 -5.10
C LEU A 122 -17.43 45.91 -6.46
N VAL A 123 -16.83 47.05 -6.75
CA VAL A 123 -16.00 47.27 -7.94
C VAL A 123 -14.63 47.77 -7.53
N VAL A 124 -13.58 47.10 -7.98
CA VAL A 124 -12.18 47.50 -7.81
C VAL A 124 -11.56 47.60 -9.20
N GLU A 125 -11.40 48.81 -9.72
CA GLU A 125 -10.85 49.00 -11.07
C GLU A 125 -9.33 49.07 -11.05
N GLN A 126 -8.71 48.71 -12.18
CA GLN A 126 -7.31 49.02 -12.39
C GLN A 126 -7.14 50.56 -12.48
N PRO A 127 -6.14 51.18 -11.82
CA PRO A 127 -4.99 50.59 -11.11
C PRO A 127 -5.13 50.56 -9.58
N SER A 128 -6.36 50.57 -9.03
CA SER A 128 -6.57 50.63 -7.58
C SER A 128 -5.96 49.45 -6.84
N GLN A 129 -5.39 49.77 -5.68
CA GLN A 129 -4.78 48.81 -4.77
C GLN A 129 -5.51 48.87 -3.44
N LEU A 130 -6.05 47.75 -2.96
CA LEU A 130 -6.63 47.64 -1.63
C LEU A 130 -5.59 47.06 -0.66
N LYS A 131 -5.55 47.65 0.54
CA LYS A 131 -4.85 47.08 1.70
C LYS A 131 -5.87 46.66 2.74
N ILE A 132 -5.94 45.35 2.96
CA ILE A 132 -6.87 44.68 3.88
C ILE A 132 -6.05 44.02 4.98
N SER A 133 -6.52 44.09 6.22
CA SER A 133 -5.86 43.39 7.32
C SER A 133 -6.34 41.94 7.44
N GLN A 134 -5.52 41.10 8.08
CA GLN A 134 -5.90 39.72 8.38
C GLN A 134 -7.09 39.63 9.34
N ALA A 135 -7.20 40.54 10.31
CA ALA A 135 -8.24 40.51 11.33
C ALA A 135 -9.61 41.01 10.82
N TYR A 136 -9.62 41.85 9.79
CA TYR A 136 -10.83 42.49 9.26
C TYR A 136 -10.87 42.30 7.74
N PRO A 137 -11.39 41.16 7.25
CA PRO A 137 -11.55 40.91 5.82
C PRO A 137 -12.57 41.85 5.20
N LEU A 138 -12.56 41.96 3.86
CA LEU A 138 -13.62 42.63 3.11
C LEU A 138 -14.71 41.63 2.78
N ILE A 139 -15.93 41.86 3.23
CA ILE A 139 -17.08 40.99 2.98
C ILE A 139 -17.88 41.56 1.80
N ALA A 140 -18.03 40.78 0.73
CA ALA A 140 -18.92 41.08 -0.37
C ALA A 140 -20.13 40.14 -0.31
N GLN A 141 -21.34 40.69 -0.32
CA GLN A 141 -22.60 39.94 -0.29
C GLN A 141 -23.31 39.88 -1.64
N GLY A 142 -22.95 40.78 -2.56
CA GLY A 142 -23.51 40.88 -3.90
C GLY A 142 -22.46 40.61 -4.98
N ARG A 143 -22.55 41.35 -6.08
CA ARG A 143 -21.65 41.24 -7.24
C ARG A 143 -20.26 41.78 -6.93
N VAL A 144 -19.22 41.14 -7.48
CA VAL A 144 -17.84 41.59 -7.38
C VAL A 144 -17.25 41.72 -8.78
N HIS A 145 -16.69 42.88 -9.07
CA HIS A 145 -15.85 43.12 -10.25
C HIS A 145 -14.47 43.58 -9.77
N HIS A 146 -13.42 42.83 -10.09
CA HIS A 146 -12.07 43.08 -9.58
C HIS A 146 -11.03 43.04 -10.70
N ASP A 147 -10.52 44.21 -11.09
CA ASP A 147 -9.42 44.42 -12.04
C ASP A 147 -8.16 45.02 -11.37
N GLY A 148 -8.28 45.48 -10.12
CA GLY A 148 -7.18 46.05 -9.34
C GLY A 148 -6.32 44.99 -8.63
N SER A 149 -5.70 45.39 -7.53
CA SER A 149 -4.94 44.49 -6.67
C SER A 149 -5.39 44.56 -5.21
N VAL A 150 -5.34 43.43 -4.50
CA VAL A 150 -5.58 43.35 -3.06
C VAL A 150 -4.37 42.72 -2.41
N ASN A 151 -3.70 43.45 -1.52
CA ASN A 151 -2.51 42.99 -0.81
C ASN A 151 -1.44 42.39 -1.73
N ASP A 152 -1.13 43.09 -2.84
CA ASP A 152 -0.17 42.62 -3.85
C ASP A 152 1.28 42.55 -3.32
N ASP A 153 1.56 43.13 -2.15
CA ASP A 153 2.82 42.96 -1.43
C ASP A 153 2.98 41.58 -0.78
N GLY A 154 1.93 40.75 -0.81
CA GLY A 154 1.92 39.44 -0.17
C GLY A 154 1.44 39.45 1.28
N SER A 155 1.02 40.61 1.80
CA SER A 155 0.35 40.66 3.11
C SER A 155 -0.94 39.83 3.07
N TRP A 156 -1.30 39.23 4.21
CA TRP A 156 -2.49 38.39 4.26
C TRP A 156 -3.74 39.25 4.50
N GLY A 157 -4.80 38.99 3.73
CA GLY A 157 -6.10 39.64 3.82
C GLY A 157 -7.04 39.09 2.76
N ALA A 158 -8.23 38.66 3.18
CA ALA A 158 -9.18 37.96 2.34
C ALA A 158 -10.33 38.88 1.88
N VAL A 159 -10.79 38.65 0.66
CA VAL A 159 -12.13 39.04 0.20
C VAL A 159 -13.04 37.84 0.39
N ILE A 160 -14.10 37.98 1.19
CA ILE A 160 -15.04 36.90 1.49
C ILE A 160 -16.32 37.13 0.67
N LEU A 161 -16.67 36.14 -0.14
CA LEU A 161 -17.96 36.02 -0.81
C LEU A 161 -18.94 35.36 0.16
N GLN A 162 -19.81 36.16 0.77
CA GLN A 162 -20.75 35.73 1.81
C GLN A 162 -22.11 36.39 1.62
N GLY A 163 -23.15 35.60 1.37
CA GLY A 163 -24.50 36.12 1.15
C GLY A 163 -25.58 35.04 1.27
N ALA A 164 -26.82 35.42 0.94
CA ALA A 164 -27.98 34.52 0.90
C ALA A 164 -28.37 34.08 -0.51
N THR A 165 -27.78 34.69 -1.52
CA THR A 165 -28.05 34.47 -2.95
C THR A 165 -26.74 34.23 -3.69
N GLU A 166 -26.81 33.64 -4.87
CA GLU A 166 -25.64 33.44 -5.71
C GLU A 166 -24.93 34.76 -6.04
N GLN A 167 -23.60 34.76 -5.96
CA GLN A 167 -22.78 35.93 -6.25
C GLN A 167 -22.15 35.82 -7.64
N LEU A 168 -21.96 36.95 -8.30
CA LEU A 168 -21.25 37.04 -9.58
C LEU A 168 -19.86 37.64 -9.35
N LEU A 169 -18.83 36.95 -9.81
CA LEU A 169 -17.43 37.37 -9.75
C LEU A 169 -16.89 37.60 -11.16
N SER A 170 -16.39 38.81 -11.43
CA SER A 170 -15.82 39.19 -12.73
C SER A 170 -14.50 39.97 -12.56
N GLY A 171 -13.79 40.18 -13.66
CA GLY A 171 -12.53 40.93 -13.70
C GLY A 171 -11.27 40.05 -13.71
N ARG A 172 -10.11 40.69 -13.85
CA ARG A 172 -8.80 40.06 -14.10
C ARG A 172 -7.72 40.49 -13.11
N GLY A 173 -8.14 41.01 -11.97
CA GLY A 173 -7.27 41.52 -10.93
C GLY A 173 -6.54 40.42 -10.15
N ARG A 174 -5.70 40.86 -9.21
CA ARG A 174 -4.93 39.98 -8.32
C ARG A 174 -5.35 40.17 -6.89
N MET A 175 -5.35 39.11 -6.08
CA MET A 175 -5.57 39.23 -4.64
C MET A 175 -4.76 38.21 -3.86
N SER A 176 -4.46 38.55 -2.60
CA SER A 176 -3.77 37.63 -1.69
C SER A 176 -4.62 36.40 -1.37
N ALA A 177 -5.88 36.60 -0.95
CA ALA A 177 -6.80 35.51 -0.66
C ALA A 177 -8.25 35.81 -1.07
N LEU A 178 -8.97 34.76 -1.47
CA LEU A 178 -10.40 34.75 -1.78
C LEU A 178 -11.06 33.64 -0.96
N GLU A 179 -12.21 33.94 -0.35
CA GLU A 179 -13.00 32.96 0.40
C GLU A 179 -14.42 32.88 -0.15
N LEU A 180 -14.90 31.64 -0.36
CA LEU A 180 -16.29 31.34 -0.64
C LEU A 180 -16.94 30.75 0.63
N ASP A 181 -17.75 31.55 1.30
CA ASP A 181 -18.63 31.14 2.40
C ASP A 181 -20.09 31.52 2.10
N ASN A 182 -20.61 30.96 1.02
CA ASN A 182 -21.97 31.22 0.58
C ASN A 182 -22.59 29.92 0.07
N ALA A 183 -23.59 29.40 0.77
CA ALA A 183 -24.27 28.17 0.39
C ALA A 183 -24.92 28.22 -1.01
N ALA A 184 -25.30 29.40 -1.50
CA ALA A 184 -25.80 29.58 -2.86
C ALA A 184 -24.68 29.49 -3.94
N GLY A 185 -23.43 29.60 -3.53
CA GLY A 185 -22.25 29.58 -4.39
C GLY A 185 -21.93 30.93 -5.03
N ALA A 186 -20.92 30.91 -5.90
CA ALA A 186 -20.52 32.07 -6.68
C ALA A 186 -20.17 31.65 -8.12
N THR A 187 -20.66 32.40 -9.10
CA THR A 187 -20.39 32.17 -10.53
C THR A 187 -19.37 33.18 -11.06
N MET A 188 -18.36 32.67 -11.79
CA MET A 188 -17.40 33.51 -12.49
C MET A 188 -17.91 33.86 -13.89
N SER A 189 -17.91 35.14 -14.25
CA SER A 189 -18.42 35.64 -15.54
C SER A 189 -17.45 36.60 -16.24
N ASP A 190 -17.79 37.00 -17.47
CA ASP A 190 -17.13 38.10 -18.20
C ASP A 190 -15.62 37.91 -18.44
N SER A 191 -15.22 36.68 -18.76
CA SER A 191 -13.83 36.27 -18.95
C SER A 191 -12.95 36.55 -17.72
N ALA A 192 -13.51 36.28 -16.52
CA ALA A 192 -12.83 36.46 -15.26
C ALA A 192 -11.52 35.65 -15.17
N ALA A 193 -10.48 36.27 -14.65
CA ALA A 193 -9.17 35.65 -14.47
C ALA A 193 -8.51 36.16 -13.18
N ILE A 194 -9.10 35.80 -12.04
CA ILE A 194 -8.67 36.30 -10.73
C ILE A 194 -7.45 35.51 -10.26
N ALA A 195 -6.29 36.15 -10.13
CA ALA A 195 -5.07 35.48 -9.69
C ALA A 195 -4.89 35.55 -8.17
N LEU A 196 -4.58 34.40 -7.55
CA LEU A 196 -4.43 34.26 -6.10
C LEU A 196 -2.99 33.97 -5.70
N ARG A 197 -2.45 34.82 -4.83
CA ARG A 197 -1.06 34.69 -4.34
C ARG A 197 -0.92 33.76 -3.14
N HIS A 198 -1.92 33.69 -2.27
CA HIS A 198 -1.83 32.95 -1.01
C HIS A 198 -2.86 31.83 -0.91
N THR A 199 -4.16 32.15 -0.85
CA THR A 199 -5.16 31.11 -0.54
C THR A 199 -6.51 31.29 -1.21
N LEU A 200 -7.04 30.19 -1.73
CA LEU A 200 -8.46 30.02 -2.04
C LEU A 200 -9.11 29.23 -0.89
N PHE A 201 -10.02 29.85 -0.16
CA PHE A 201 -10.84 29.19 0.85
C PHE A 201 -12.18 28.78 0.24
N LEU A 202 -12.46 27.49 0.27
CA LEU A 202 -13.72 26.89 -0.14
C LEU A 202 -14.38 26.35 1.14
N HIS A 203 -15.13 27.20 1.82
CA HIS A 203 -15.77 26.86 3.10
C HIS A 203 -17.23 26.43 2.93
N ARG A 204 -17.97 27.06 2.02
CA ARG A 204 -19.38 26.70 1.79
C ARG A 204 -19.86 27.14 0.41
N GLY A 205 -20.46 26.22 -0.33
CA GLY A 205 -21.01 26.43 -1.67
C GLY A 205 -20.06 26.03 -2.81
N GLU A 206 -20.56 26.16 -4.03
CA GLU A 206 -19.83 25.84 -5.25
C GLU A 206 -19.28 27.12 -5.91
N LEU A 207 -17.98 27.13 -6.20
CA LEU A 207 -17.38 28.12 -7.10
C LEU A 207 -17.56 27.65 -8.54
N ARG A 208 -18.47 28.28 -9.28
CA ARG A 208 -18.80 27.94 -10.66
C ARG A 208 -17.86 28.67 -11.62
N ASN A 209 -16.66 28.12 -11.74
CA ASN A 209 -15.65 28.50 -12.72
C ASN A 209 -15.78 27.67 -14.01
N SER A 210 -15.05 28.08 -15.05
CA SER A 210 -14.97 27.43 -16.37
C SER A 210 -13.58 27.67 -16.97
N ASP A 211 -13.30 27.12 -18.16
CA ASP A 211 -12.02 27.34 -18.84
C ASP A 211 -11.75 28.81 -19.17
N THR A 212 -12.79 29.60 -19.41
CA THR A 212 -12.68 31.04 -19.73
C THR A 212 -12.86 31.97 -18.53
N ASN A 213 -13.52 31.50 -17.48
CA ASN A 213 -13.79 32.27 -16.26
C ASN A 213 -13.24 31.50 -15.06
N ASN A 214 -12.04 31.84 -14.59
CA ASN A 214 -11.34 30.99 -13.65
C ASN A 214 -10.50 31.75 -12.62
N VAL A 215 -10.21 31.06 -11.53
CA VAL A 215 -9.18 31.43 -10.57
C VAL A 215 -7.83 30.92 -11.07
N ILE A 216 -6.81 31.76 -11.00
CA ILE A 216 -5.42 31.40 -11.34
C ILE A 216 -4.62 31.28 -10.05
N MET A 217 -4.25 30.05 -9.69
CA MET A 217 -3.38 29.75 -8.56
C MET A 217 -1.94 30.13 -8.92
N LEU A 218 -1.37 31.14 -8.23
CA LEU A 218 0.04 31.52 -8.37
C LEU A 218 0.94 30.54 -7.62
N PRO A 219 2.27 30.57 -7.84
CA PRO A 219 3.18 29.59 -7.23
C PRO A 219 3.09 29.63 -5.71
N ARG A 220 3.12 28.45 -5.08
CA ARG A 220 3.06 28.27 -3.61
C ARG A 220 1.73 28.68 -2.96
N SER A 221 0.70 28.93 -3.76
CA SER A 221 -0.65 29.16 -3.23
C SER A 221 -1.27 27.86 -2.68
N LEU A 222 -2.34 28.03 -1.90
CA LEU A 222 -3.02 26.96 -1.18
C LEU A 222 -4.52 26.99 -1.48
N VAL A 223 -5.11 25.81 -1.67
CA VAL A 223 -6.56 25.63 -1.59
C VAL A 223 -6.89 25.02 -0.23
N ILE A 224 -7.80 25.63 0.52
CA ILE A 224 -8.40 25.01 1.72
C ILE A 224 -9.84 24.67 1.38
N ARG A 225 -10.21 23.40 1.50
CA ARG A 225 -11.55 22.91 1.16
C ARG A 225 -12.18 22.16 2.32
N THR A 226 -13.40 22.54 2.67
CA THR A 226 -14.26 21.81 3.62
C THR A 226 -15.20 20.86 2.88
N ASP A 227 -15.92 20.03 3.65
CA ASP A 227 -16.94 19.11 3.14
C ASP A 227 -18.18 19.80 2.55
N SER A 228 -18.35 21.10 2.78
CA SER A 228 -19.52 21.87 2.32
C SER A 228 -19.25 22.72 1.07
N ALA A 229 -18.09 22.55 0.41
CA ALA A 229 -17.70 23.35 -0.74
C ALA A 229 -17.11 22.54 -1.90
N SER A 230 -17.10 23.13 -3.09
CA SER A 230 -16.54 22.55 -4.31
C SER A 230 -16.18 23.61 -5.35
N VAL A 231 -15.47 23.20 -6.41
CA VAL A 231 -15.24 24.00 -7.62
C VAL A 231 -15.77 23.24 -8.83
N ALA A 232 -16.41 23.96 -9.76
CA ALA A 232 -17.09 23.34 -10.90
C ALA A 232 -16.09 22.84 -11.98
N ALA A 233 -15.04 23.61 -12.26
CA ALA A 233 -14.02 23.28 -13.25
C ALA A 233 -12.62 23.29 -12.63
N PHE A 234 -11.64 22.73 -13.34
CA PHE A 234 -10.24 22.75 -12.89
C PHE A 234 -9.78 24.20 -12.67
N LEU A 235 -9.14 24.45 -11.53
CA LEU A 235 -8.47 25.73 -11.30
C LEU A 235 -7.38 25.94 -12.34
N ARG A 236 -7.13 27.17 -12.76
CA ARG A 236 -5.93 27.48 -13.57
C ARG A 236 -4.73 27.68 -12.65
N TRP A 237 -3.54 27.44 -13.17
CA TRP A 237 -2.30 27.59 -12.40
C TRP A 237 -1.19 28.16 -13.29
N THR A 238 -0.21 28.82 -12.68
CA THR A 238 1.04 29.23 -13.37
C THR A 238 2.20 28.30 -13.07
N ASP A 239 2.14 27.59 -11.94
CA ASP A 239 3.14 26.64 -11.42
C ASP A 239 2.41 25.70 -10.43
N GLY A 240 3.11 25.08 -9.48
CA GLY A 240 2.50 24.24 -8.46
C GLY A 240 1.76 24.98 -7.33
N TYR A 241 0.68 24.37 -6.84
CA TYR A 241 -0.07 24.77 -5.65
C TYR A 241 -0.33 23.58 -4.72
N SER A 242 -0.76 23.87 -3.49
CA SER A 242 -1.04 22.86 -2.47
C SER A 242 -2.52 22.81 -2.12
N ILE A 243 -2.96 21.70 -1.55
CA ILE A 243 -4.36 21.50 -1.12
C ILE A 243 -4.37 21.02 0.33
N ARG A 244 -5.28 21.60 1.12
CA ARG A 244 -5.60 21.18 2.47
C ARG A 244 -7.10 20.93 2.62
N TYR A 245 -7.44 19.74 3.09
CA TYR A 245 -8.80 19.35 3.40
C TYR A 245 -9.08 19.47 4.89
N GLU A 246 -10.19 20.10 5.25
CA GLU A 246 -10.63 20.32 6.62
C GLU A 246 -12.13 20.03 6.76
N GLY A 247 -12.67 20.13 7.98
CA GLY A 247 -14.08 19.92 8.24
C GLY A 247 -14.37 18.56 8.88
N VAL A 248 -15.67 18.30 9.08
CA VAL A 248 -16.14 17.15 9.86
C VAL A 248 -16.71 16.05 8.99
N GLY A 249 -17.24 16.41 7.81
CA GLY A 249 -17.80 15.47 6.84
C GLY A 249 -16.72 14.72 6.07
N ARG A 250 -17.15 13.69 5.34
CA ARG A 250 -16.33 12.99 4.37
C ARG A 250 -16.25 13.83 3.09
N ILE A 251 -15.05 13.99 2.54
CA ILE A 251 -14.85 14.77 1.32
C ILE A 251 -14.54 13.85 0.15
N LEU A 252 -15.28 13.97 -0.94
CA LEU A 252 -14.87 13.44 -2.24
C LEU A 252 -14.03 14.53 -2.95
N THR A 253 -12.82 14.20 -3.37
CA THR A 253 -12.00 15.14 -4.16
C THR A 253 -12.70 15.52 -5.45
N GLY A 254 -12.40 16.70 -5.97
CA GLY A 254 -12.99 17.21 -7.20
C GLY A 254 -11.98 18.00 -8.02
N ASN A 255 -12.47 19.01 -8.74
CA ASN A 255 -11.68 19.75 -9.70
C ASN A 255 -10.68 20.75 -9.08
N GLU A 256 -10.64 20.86 -7.76
CA GLU A 256 -9.55 21.50 -7.04
C GLU A 256 -8.26 20.67 -7.08
N VAL A 257 -8.36 19.35 -7.32
CA VAL A 257 -7.19 18.49 -7.54
C VAL A 257 -6.78 18.58 -9.00
N PRO A 258 -5.56 19.04 -9.31
CA PRO A 258 -5.12 19.21 -10.69
C PRO A 258 -5.03 17.85 -11.39
N PRO A 259 -5.30 17.78 -12.71
CA PRO A 259 -5.19 16.53 -13.46
C PRO A 259 -3.74 16.20 -13.86
N SER A 260 -2.82 17.14 -13.67
CA SER A 260 -1.39 17.01 -13.97
C SER A 260 -0.63 16.40 -12.80
N ASP A 261 0.33 15.53 -13.11
CA ASP A 261 1.20 14.88 -12.15
C ASP A 261 2.31 15.78 -11.58
N THR A 262 2.54 16.96 -12.17
CA THR A 262 3.61 17.90 -11.77
C THR A 262 3.14 19.08 -10.92
N VAL A 263 1.81 19.27 -10.79
CA VAL A 263 1.26 20.53 -10.25
C VAL A 263 1.06 20.48 -8.74
N LEU A 264 0.45 19.42 -8.22
CA LEU A 264 0.14 19.35 -6.78
C LEU A 264 1.44 19.15 -5.98
N GLN A 265 1.77 20.14 -5.17
CA GLN A 265 2.98 20.13 -4.35
C GLN A 265 2.72 19.38 -3.04
N SER A 266 1.87 19.95 -2.18
CA SER A 266 1.51 19.34 -0.91
C SER A 266 0.03 18.97 -0.84
N LEU A 267 -0.25 17.81 -0.23
CA LEU A 267 -1.59 17.34 0.10
C LEU A 267 -1.69 17.14 1.61
N VAL A 268 -2.56 17.91 2.25
CA VAL A 268 -2.80 17.85 3.70
C VAL A 268 -4.24 17.43 3.95
N VAL A 269 -4.44 16.36 4.71
CA VAL A 269 -5.76 15.79 4.98
C VAL A 269 -6.07 15.87 6.48
N TYR A 270 -6.80 16.90 6.89
CA TYR A 270 -7.25 17.11 8.27
C TYR A 270 -8.76 16.89 8.45
N ALA A 271 -9.51 16.68 7.37
CA ALA A 271 -10.94 16.40 7.44
C ALA A 271 -11.22 15.15 8.30
N ARG A 272 -12.02 15.31 9.37
CA ARG A 272 -12.30 14.23 10.33
C ARG A 272 -13.00 13.03 9.69
N GLY A 273 -13.90 13.27 8.73
CA GLY A 273 -14.58 12.23 7.98
C GLY A 273 -13.71 11.55 6.91
N GLY A 274 -12.45 11.98 6.76
CA GLY A 274 -11.53 11.51 5.73
C GLY A 274 -11.79 12.11 4.35
N VAL A 275 -10.87 11.81 3.43
CA VAL A 275 -10.95 12.21 2.02
C VAL A 275 -10.98 10.96 1.17
N GLN A 276 -11.85 10.89 0.17
CA GLN A 276 -11.85 9.87 -0.87
C GLN A 276 -11.42 10.50 -2.19
N LEU A 277 -10.46 9.87 -2.86
CA LEU A 277 -10.04 10.27 -4.20
C LEU A 277 -11.11 9.91 -5.24
N ASP A 278 -11.21 10.75 -6.27
CA ASP A 278 -12.04 10.57 -7.46
C ASP A 278 -11.20 10.34 -8.74
N ARG A 279 -9.86 10.36 -8.62
CA ARG A 279 -8.89 10.20 -9.71
C ARG A 279 -7.51 9.82 -9.17
N HIS A 280 -6.59 9.44 -10.05
CA HIS A 280 -5.17 9.34 -9.71
C HIS A 280 -4.61 10.72 -9.31
N VAL A 281 -3.79 10.75 -8.27
CA VAL A 281 -3.22 11.99 -7.74
C VAL A 281 -1.73 11.82 -7.54
N THR A 282 -0.94 12.81 -7.94
CA THR A 282 0.51 12.85 -7.68
C THR A 282 0.84 14.00 -6.75
N VAL A 283 1.59 13.74 -5.69
CA VAL A 283 2.03 14.70 -4.69
C VAL A 283 3.55 14.83 -4.76
N ASN A 284 4.02 16.05 -5.00
CA ASN A 284 5.42 16.31 -5.38
C ASN A 284 6.34 16.79 -4.26
N ASP A 285 5.79 17.14 -3.10
CA ASP A 285 6.58 17.70 -1.99
C ASP A 285 6.23 17.04 -0.65
N SER A 286 5.00 17.21 -0.16
CA SER A 286 4.63 16.74 1.19
C SER A 286 3.23 16.13 1.24
N LEU A 287 3.12 14.97 1.87
CA LEU A 287 1.85 14.30 2.16
C LEU A 287 1.65 14.23 3.67
N VAL A 288 0.56 14.82 4.18
CA VAL A 288 0.20 14.79 5.60
C VAL A 288 -1.20 14.23 5.76
N VAL A 289 -1.35 13.18 6.56
CA VAL A 289 -2.63 12.51 6.82
C VAL A 289 -2.96 12.53 8.32
N GLY A 290 -4.04 13.23 8.64
CA GLY A 290 -4.64 13.35 9.96
C GLY A 290 -4.06 14.44 10.84
N THR A 291 -4.61 14.51 12.05
CA THR A 291 -4.20 15.43 13.12
C THR A 291 -3.68 14.63 14.31
N GLN A 292 -3.18 15.29 15.35
CA GLN A 292 -2.80 14.58 16.58
C GLN A 292 -4.02 14.12 17.40
N THR A 293 -5.22 14.63 17.13
CA THR A 293 -6.39 14.48 18.00
C THR A 293 -7.30 13.32 17.61
N TYR A 294 -7.36 12.95 16.34
CA TYR A 294 -8.22 11.87 15.84
C TYR A 294 -7.62 11.20 14.60
N PRO A 295 -7.94 9.91 14.36
CA PRO A 295 -7.54 9.23 13.13
C PRO A 295 -8.25 9.83 11.92
N THR A 296 -7.53 9.89 10.80
CA THR A 296 -8.04 10.36 9.52
C THR A 296 -7.57 9.42 8.41
N PHE A 297 -8.46 9.19 7.45
CA PHE A 297 -8.21 8.26 6.36
C PHE A 297 -8.20 8.99 5.02
N LEU A 298 -7.20 8.71 4.20
CA LEU A 298 -7.18 9.09 2.78
C LEU A 298 -7.46 7.83 1.96
N VAL A 299 -8.66 7.76 1.40
CA VAL A 299 -9.17 6.60 0.69
C VAL A 299 -8.90 6.76 -0.80
N THR A 300 -8.14 5.86 -1.38
CA THR A 300 -7.77 5.87 -2.82
C THR A 300 -8.67 4.98 -3.66
N GLU A 301 -9.50 4.15 -3.03
CA GLU A 301 -10.36 3.19 -3.70
C GLU A 301 -11.78 3.35 -3.14
N ARG A 302 -12.72 3.73 -4.00
CA ARG A 302 -14.12 3.85 -3.60
C ARG A 302 -14.74 2.48 -3.37
N ASP A 303 -14.41 1.55 -4.27
CA ASP A 303 -14.89 0.18 -4.28
C ASP A 303 -13.93 -0.71 -5.08
N SER A 304 -14.34 -1.95 -5.37
CA SER A 304 -13.53 -2.91 -6.10
C SER A 304 -13.26 -2.54 -7.56
N VAL A 305 -14.02 -1.62 -8.14
CA VAL A 305 -13.99 -1.19 -9.56
C VAL A 305 -13.27 0.16 -9.70
N GLU A 306 -13.64 1.15 -8.89
CA GLU A 306 -13.04 2.49 -8.88
C GLU A 306 -11.82 2.54 -7.95
N ARG A 307 -10.65 2.13 -8.48
CA ARG A 307 -9.37 2.16 -7.77
C ARG A 307 -8.44 3.22 -8.34
N TYR A 308 -8.15 4.23 -7.52
CA TYR A 308 -7.16 5.25 -7.84
C TYR A 308 -5.84 4.99 -7.11
N ILE A 309 -4.81 5.68 -7.57
CA ILE A 309 -3.45 5.55 -7.05
C ILE A 309 -3.03 6.94 -6.60
N LEU A 310 -2.63 7.04 -5.33
CA LEU A 310 -1.90 8.19 -4.82
C LEU A 310 -0.42 7.96 -5.10
N THR A 311 0.22 8.85 -5.86
CA THR A 311 1.65 8.79 -6.17
C THR A 311 2.39 9.82 -5.35
N TYR A 312 3.45 9.41 -4.67
CA TYR A 312 4.32 10.28 -3.89
C TYR A 312 5.73 10.23 -4.46
N THR A 313 6.19 11.37 -4.98
CA THR A 313 7.45 11.46 -5.73
C THR A 313 8.71 11.76 -4.90
N PRO A 314 8.64 12.34 -3.68
CA PRO A 314 9.84 12.57 -2.87
C PRO A 314 10.57 11.29 -2.49
N ALA A 315 11.89 11.25 -2.70
CA ALA A 315 12.75 10.13 -2.32
C ALA A 315 13.25 10.22 -0.86
N LEU A 316 13.44 11.45 -0.36
CA LEU A 316 14.07 11.73 0.94
C LEU A 316 13.08 12.06 2.06
N LEU A 317 11.81 12.28 1.71
CA LEU A 317 10.74 12.55 2.65
C LEU A 317 9.77 11.37 2.68
N ASP A 318 9.19 11.12 3.85
CA ASP A 318 8.12 10.15 4.02
C ASP A 318 6.79 10.87 4.25
N PRO A 319 5.65 10.24 3.90
CA PRO A 319 4.34 10.72 4.34
C PRO A 319 4.27 10.86 5.86
N ILE A 320 3.64 11.92 6.33
CA ILE A 320 3.46 12.19 7.75
C ILE A 320 2.06 11.70 8.17
N TYR A 321 2.03 10.66 9.00
CA TYR A 321 0.82 10.18 9.66
C TYR A 321 0.72 10.79 11.06
N SER A 322 0.03 11.92 11.19
CA SER A 322 0.03 12.70 12.43
C SER A 322 -0.70 12.01 13.59
N HIS A 323 -1.69 11.18 13.28
CA HIS A 323 -2.31 10.28 14.26
C HIS A 323 -1.71 8.87 14.11
N PRO A 324 -1.44 8.16 15.22
CA PRO A 324 -0.95 6.77 15.20
C PRO A 324 -1.80 5.75 14.43
N ARG A 325 -3.10 6.05 14.25
CA ARG A 325 -4.10 5.24 13.51
C ARG A 325 -4.55 5.89 12.18
N SER A 326 -3.94 6.99 11.74
CA SER A 326 -4.20 7.53 10.40
C SER A 326 -3.52 6.68 9.34
N GLU A 327 -4.18 6.51 8.19
CA GLU A 327 -3.61 5.76 7.07
C GLU A 327 -4.20 6.15 5.72
N VAL A 328 -3.44 5.84 4.66
CA VAL A 328 -3.95 5.76 3.30
C VAL A 328 -4.60 4.39 3.12
N VAL A 329 -5.89 4.37 2.79
CA VAL A 329 -6.65 3.14 2.51
C VAL A 329 -6.64 2.91 1.00
N GLY A 330 -6.14 1.74 0.58
CA GLY A 330 -5.91 1.41 -0.82
C GLY A 330 -4.44 1.62 -1.23
N SER A 331 -4.20 2.19 -2.40
CA SER A 331 -2.92 2.16 -3.12
C SER A 331 -2.11 3.45 -2.98
N LEU A 332 -0.90 3.34 -2.41
CA LEU A 332 0.13 4.38 -2.44
C LEU A 332 1.33 3.90 -3.26
N ARG A 333 1.67 4.67 -4.28
CA ARG A 333 2.82 4.46 -5.17
C ARG A 333 3.93 5.44 -4.85
N ARG A 334 5.17 4.96 -4.81
CA ARG A 334 6.37 5.78 -4.76
C ARG A 334 7.15 5.67 -6.06
N THR A 335 7.60 6.81 -6.57
CA THR A 335 8.55 6.92 -7.70
C THR A 335 9.91 7.44 -7.23
N GLY A 336 9.93 8.24 -6.15
CA GLY A 336 11.16 8.56 -5.42
C GLY A 336 11.58 7.40 -4.52
N LEU A 337 12.48 6.56 -5.02
CA LEU A 337 12.87 5.30 -4.37
C LEU A 337 14.33 5.32 -3.91
N ARG A 338 14.63 4.58 -2.85
CA ARG A 338 15.97 4.38 -2.31
C ARG A 338 16.34 2.90 -2.25
N GLY A 339 17.51 2.56 -2.79
CA GLY A 339 18.03 1.20 -2.87
C GLY A 339 19.01 0.83 -1.74
N ASP A 340 19.33 1.78 -0.89
CA ASP A 340 20.34 1.71 0.17
C ASP A 340 19.84 1.03 1.46
N SER A 341 18.78 0.23 1.38
CA SER A 341 18.09 -0.37 2.54
C SER A 341 17.50 0.63 3.54
N THR A 342 17.36 1.91 3.18
CA THR A 342 16.61 2.87 4.00
C THR A 342 15.12 2.54 3.94
N GLN A 343 14.45 2.57 5.08
CA GLN A 343 13.01 2.43 5.17
C GLN A 343 12.32 3.62 4.50
N GLN A 344 11.34 3.35 3.65
CA GLN A 344 10.45 4.36 3.09
C GLN A 344 9.01 3.99 3.47
N LEU A 345 8.31 4.90 4.14
CA LEU A 345 6.93 4.70 4.56
C LEU A 345 5.99 4.68 3.35
N TYR A 346 4.99 3.81 3.44
CA TYR A 346 3.87 3.72 2.51
C TYR A 346 2.58 4.13 3.21
N THR A 347 1.61 3.22 3.35
CA THR A 347 0.20 3.55 3.68
C THR A 347 -0.05 3.94 5.13
N ASN A 348 0.88 3.64 6.04
CA ASN A 348 0.87 4.08 7.44
C ASN A 348 2.27 3.91 8.04
N ARG A 349 2.44 4.30 9.32
CA ARG A 349 3.74 4.25 10.01
C ARG A 349 4.35 2.85 10.18
N PHE A 350 3.56 1.77 10.07
CA PHE A 350 4.06 0.39 10.15
C PHE A 350 4.17 -0.31 8.81
N THR A 351 3.65 0.31 7.74
CA THR A 351 3.68 -0.26 6.40
C THR A 351 4.75 0.46 5.60
N TRP A 352 5.92 -0.17 5.46
CA TRP A 352 7.09 0.42 4.83
C TRP A 352 7.90 -0.63 4.08
N LEU A 353 8.67 -0.18 3.09
CA LEU A 353 9.60 -1.03 2.37
C LEU A 353 11.01 -0.47 2.49
N ALA A 354 12.01 -1.34 2.58
CA ALA A 354 13.41 -0.98 2.42
C ALA A 354 14.00 -1.79 1.26
N LEU A 355 14.23 -1.15 0.12
CA LEU A 355 14.71 -1.84 -1.07
C LEU A 355 16.20 -2.18 -0.90
N ARG A 356 16.58 -3.39 -1.31
CA ARG A 356 17.95 -3.91 -1.20
C ARG A 356 18.56 -4.10 -2.58
N VAL A 357 18.53 -3.05 -3.38
CA VAL A 357 18.97 -3.06 -4.78
C VAL A 357 19.95 -1.91 -5.03
N PRO A 358 20.99 -2.10 -5.86
CA PRO A 358 21.87 -1.00 -6.22
C PRO A 358 21.08 0.09 -6.96
N SER A 359 21.54 1.35 -6.88
CA SER A 359 20.85 2.48 -7.50
C SER A 359 20.62 2.31 -9.02
N SER A 360 21.49 1.58 -9.71
CA SER A 360 21.36 1.24 -11.13
C SER A 360 20.25 0.24 -11.46
N SER A 361 19.70 -0.44 -10.45
CA SER A 361 18.64 -1.45 -10.59
C SER A 361 17.37 -1.06 -9.83
N LEU A 362 17.21 0.22 -9.51
CA LEU A 362 15.98 0.72 -8.92
C LEU A 362 14.81 0.55 -9.89
N PRO A 363 13.65 0.06 -9.42
CA PRO A 363 12.44 0.03 -10.21
C PRO A 363 11.98 1.47 -10.54
N GLY A 364 11.12 1.62 -11.54
CA GLY A 364 10.52 2.91 -11.88
C GLY A 364 9.48 3.35 -10.85
N ALA A 365 8.73 2.39 -10.30
CA ALA A 365 7.80 2.65 -9.22
C ALA A 365 7.58 1.40 -8.35
N VAL A 366 7.21 1.62 -7.10
CA VAL A 366 6.72 0.57 -6.19
C VAL A 366 5.38 1.03 -5.62
N THR A 367 4.39 0.16 -5.64
CA THR A 367 3.04 0.42 -5.12
C THR A 367 2.75 -0.54 -4.00
N VAL A 368 2.37 0.01 -2.84
CA VAL A 368 1.83 -0.77 -1.73
C VAL A 368 0.36 -0.44 -1.60
N ARG A 369 -0.46 -1.48 -1.68
CA ARG A 369 -1.89 -1.41 -1.45
C ARG A 369 -2.23 -2.06 -0.12
N THR A 370 -2.94 -1.35 0.74
CA THR A 370 -3.34 -1.84 2.06
C THR A 370 -4.84 -1.68 2.25
N LEU A 371 -5.51 -2.79 2.57
CA LEU A 371 -6.94 -2.81 2.87
C LEU A 371 -7.14 -3.19 4.34
N PRO A 372 -7.33 -2.20 5.25
CA PRO A 372 -7.70 -2.46 6.63
C PRO A 372 -9.13 -3.01 6.74
N ALA A 373 -9.44 -3.63 7.87
CA ALA A 373 -10.73 -4.26 8.17
C ALA A 373 -11.29 -5.19 7.06
N THR A 374 -10.41 -5.76 6.23
CA THR A 374 -10.78 -6.54 5.03
C THR A 374 -10.06 -7.87 5.04
N PHE A 375 -10.80 -8.99 4.88
CA PHE A 375 -10.16 -10.28 4.70
C PHE A 375 -9.38 -10.35 3.38
N PRO A 376 -8.19 -10.98 3.36
CA PRO A 376 -7.48 -11.28 2.12
C PRO A 376 -8.40 -11.95 1.08
N PRO A 377 -8.47 -11.46 -0.17
CA PRO A 377 -9.49 -11.87 -1.13
C PRO A 377 -9.11 -13.14 -1.91
N TYR A 378 -8.52 -14.12 -1.23
CA TYR A 378 -8.11 -15.42 -1.81
C TYR A 378 -8.61 -16.56 -0.93
N PRO A 379 -8.68 -17.81 -1.44
CA PRO A 379 -9.04 -18.99 -0.65
C PRO A 379 -8.31 -19.04 0.70
N ASP A 380 -9.00 -19.49 1.74
CA ASP A 380 -8.55 -19.47 3.15
C ASP A 380 -8.21 -18.08 3.73
N GLY A 381 -8.55 -17.00 3.02
CA GLY A 381 -8.31 -15.62 3.48
C GLY A 381 -9.13 -15.25 4.72
N THR A 382 -10.31 -15.83 4.91
CA THR A 382 -11.17 -15.59 6.09
C THR A 382 -10.58 -16.14 7.39
N SER A 383 -9.57 -17.02 7.31
CA SER A 383 -8.82 -17.54 8.46
C SER A 383 -7.65 -16.62 8.88
N LYS A 384 -7.44 -15.51 8.18
CA LYS A 384 -6.31 -14.58 8.37
C LYS A 384 -6.77 -13.35 9.15
N ALA A 385 -5.84 -12.48 9.52
CA ALA A 385 -6.19 -11.16 10.03
C ALA A 385 -7.04 -10.40 8.99
N ARG A 386 -7.94 -9.52 9.44
CA ARG A 386 -8.76 -8.64 8.58
C ARG A 386 -7.92 -7.49 8.03
N ARG A 387 -6.82 -7.82 7.35
CA ARG A 387 -5.97 -6.87 6.68
C ARG A 387 -5.25 -7.53 5.51
N ALA A 388 -5.36 -6.92 4.33
CA ALA A 388 -4.71 -7.42 3.11
C ALA A 388 -3.67 -6.43 2.61
N PHE A 389 -2.52 -6.94 2.16
CA PHE A 389 -1.46 -6.16 1.54
C PHE A 389 -1.18 -6.66 0.13
N PHE A 390 -0.83 -5.74 -0.76
CA PHE A 390 -0.32 -6.05 -2.09
C PHE A 390 0.90 -5.18 -2.34
N VAL A 391 1.99 -5.79 -2.82
CA VAL A 391 3.22 -5.09 -3.16
C VAL A 391 3.52 -5.35 -4.62
N ASP A 392 3.40 -4.33 -5.45
CA ASP A 392 3.68 -4.39 -6.87
C ASP A 392 4.82 -3.43 -7.22
N ALA A 393 5.60 -3.74 -8.25
CA ALA A 393 6.66 -2.86 -8.73
C ALA A 393 6.69 -2.86 -10.25
N THR A 394 7.10 -1.75 -10.85
CA THR A 394 7.29 -1.62 -12.29
C THR A 394 8.73 -1.23 -12.62
N ASP A 395 9.21 -1.60 -13.80
CA ASP A 395 10.44 -1.04 -14.35
C ASP A 395 10.28 0.45 -14.72
N GLN A 396 11.34 1.04 -15.29
CA GLN A 396 11.37 2.45 -15.72
C GLN A 396 10.42 2.71 -16.89
N GLN A 397 9.98 1.68 -17.61
CA GLN A 397 9.06 1.75 -18.74
C GLN A 397 7.60 1.47 -18.33
N GLY A 398 7.37 1.10 -17.07
CA GLY A 398 6.05 0.82 -16.51
C GLY A 398 5.62 -0.65 -16.58
N ALA A 399 6.48 -1.59 -17.02
CA ALA A 399 6.15 -3.00 -17.04
C ALA A 399 6.31 -3.63 -15.64
N LEU A 400 5.40 -4.53 -15.26
CA LEU A 400 5.42 -5.19 -13.95
C LEU A 400 6.68 -6.05 -13.77
N LEU A 401 7.31 -5.92 -12.61
CA LEU A 401 8.42 -6.78 -12.20
C LEU A 401 7.92 -8.09 -11.60
N ALA A 402 8.62 -9.18 -11.92
CA ALA A 402 8.32 -10.49 -11.33
C ALA A 402 8.84 -10.65 -9.89
N SER A 403 9.95 -9.97 -9.57
CA SER A 403 10.58 -10.03 -8.25
C SER A 403 11.45 -8.81 -8.01
N MET A 404 11.63 -8.43 -6.74
CA MET A 404 12.51 -7.34 -6.31
C MET A 404 13.02 -7.65 -4.90
N PRO A 405 14.32 -7.53 -4.57
CA PRO A 405 14.80 -7.65 -3.20
C PRO A 405 14.38 -6.48 -2.28
N TYR A 406 13.70 -6.77 -1.18
CA TYR A 406 13.33 -5.77 -0.16
C TYR A 406 13.12 -6.37 1.23
N THR A 407 13.04 -5.50 2.23
CA THR A 407 12.42 -5.77 3.53
C THR A 407 11.02 -5.19 3.54
N PHE A 408 10.06 -5.92 4.11
CA PHE A 408 8.69 -5.44 4.29
C PHE A 408 8.38 -5.27 5.78
N GLY A 409 8.13 -4.04 6.21
CA GLY A 409 7.47 -3.76 7.48
C GLY A 409 5.97 -3.72 7.30
N TYR A 410 5.25 -4.39 8.19
CA TYR A 410 3.79 -4.47 8.16
C TYR A 410 3.21 -4.42 9.58
N GLY A 411 1.94 -4.03 9.70
CA GLY A 411 1.21 -4.05 10.96
C GLY A 411 -0.29 -4.10 10.76
N TRP A 412 -1.03 -4.43 11.82
CA TRP A 412 -2.50 -4.47 11.88
C TRP A 412 -2.98 -4.08 13.28
N LEU A 413 -4.25 -3.70 13.40
CA LEU A 413 -4.85 -3.42 14.70
C LEU A 413 -5.25 -4.73 15.39
N ASP A 414 -4.63 -5.02 16.54
CA ASP A 414 -4.98 -6.14 17.42
C ASP A 414 -5.56 -5.55 18.71
N THR A 415 -6.85 -5.24 18.64
CA THR A 415 -7.60 -4.50 19.66
C THR A 415 -8.90 -5.24 19.99
N PRO A 416 -8.84 -6.45 20.56
CA PRO A 416 -10.04 -7.27 20.80
C PRO A 416 -11.08 -6.60 21.73
N SER A 417 -10.67 -5.60 22.52
CA SER A 417 -11.57 -4.75 23.32
C SER A 417 -12.34 -3.70 22.52
N GLU A 418 -11.95 -3.45 21.27
CA GLU A 418 -12.57 -2.50 20.33
C GLU A 418 -13.00 -3.25 19.04
N PRO A 419 -14.14 -3.98 19.05
CA PRO A 419 -14.50 -4.89 17.95
C PRO A 419 -14.68 -4.22 16.59
N VAL A 420 -14.97 -2.91 16.56
CA VAL A 420 -15.18 -2.12 15.33
C VAL A 420 -13.86 -1.90 14.58
N THR A 421 -12.75 -1.78 15.30
CA THR A 421 -11.41 -1.49 14.76
C THR A 421 -10.49 -2.71 14.80
N ASP A 422 -10.88 -3.78 15.49
CA ASP A 422 -10.10 -5.01 15.60
C ASP A 422 -9.94 -5.76 14.27
N GLU A 423 -8.68 -5.92 13.86
CA GLU A 423 -8.29 -6.67 12.68
C GLU A 423 -7.73 -8.06 13.02
N SER A 424 -7.57 -8.40 14.31
CA SER A 424 -6.91 -9.64 14.74
C SER A 424 -7.61 -10.91 14.26
N ASN A 425 -8.93 -10.87 14.07
CA ASN A 425 -9.76 -12.04 13.78
C ASN A 425 -9.60 -13.14 14.85
N GLY A 426 -9.32 -12.76 16.11
CA GLY A 426 -9.10 -13.69 17.21
C GLY A 426 -7.79 -14.48 17.12
N LEU A 427 -6.89 -14.13 16.20
CA LEU A 427 -5.59 -14.78 16.07
C LEU A 427 -4.66 -14.40 17.23
N ASP A 428 -3.95 -15.38 17.74
CA ASP A 428 -2.88 -15.19 18.74
C ASP A 428 -1.66 -14.54 18.07
N ARG A 429 -1.45 -13.23 18.32
CA ARG A 429 -0.35 -12.46 17.73
C ARG A 429 1.04 -13.06 17.94
N THR A 430 1.23 -13.88 18.98
CA THR A 430 2.53 -14.50 19.29
C THR A 430 2.86 -15.69 18.39
N LYS A 431 1.93 -16.07 17.50
CA LYS A 431 2.04 -17.25 16.63
C LYS A 431 1.82 -16.94 15.16
N VAL A 432 1.44 -15.71 14.81
CA VAL A 432 1.20 -15.33 13.42
C VAL A 432 2.47 -14.85 12.73
N ILE A 433 2.53 -15.07 11.42
CA ILE A 433 3.60 -14.60 10.53
C ILE A 433 2.98 -13.97 9.27
N LEU A 434 3.82 -13.32 8.47
CA LEU A 434 3.47 -12.92 7.12
C LEU A 434 3.39 -14.16 6.21
N LEU A 435 2.35 -14.21 5.40
CA LEU A 435 2.09 -15.21 4.39
C LEU A 435 2.01 -14.55 3.01
N HIS A 436 2.45 -15.26 1.98
CA HIS A 436 2.37 -14.83 0.58
C HIS A 436 1.42 -15.75 -0.21
N TRP A 437 0.61 -15.17 -1.08
CA TRP A 437 -0.22 -15.95 -2.01
C TRP A 437 0.55 -16.22 -3.30
N ASN A 438 0.82 -17.50 -3.59
CA ASN A 438 1.62 -17.88 -4.76
C ASN A 438 0.79 -18.14 -6.04
N GLY A 439 -0.51 -17.83 -6.04
CA GLY A 439 -1.44 -18.15 -7.13
C GLY A 439 -2.33 -19.37 -6.86
N ALA A 440 -1.95 -20.24 -5.93
CA ALA A 440 -2.71 -21.46 -5.62
C ALA A 440 -2.98 -21.64 -4.11
N ARG A 441 -2.04 -21.26 -3.24
CA ARG A 441 -2.18 -21.35 -1.78
C ARG A 441 -1.34 -20.28 -1.07
N TRP A 442 -1.67 -20.08 0.20
CA TRP A 442 -0.82 -19.31 1.11
C TRP A 442 0.48 -20.06 1.43
N ARG A 443 1.59 -19.32 1.49
CA ARG A 443 2.92 -19.83 1.84
C ARG A 443 3.54 -19.01 2.95
N ASN A 444 4.31 -19.66 3.82
CA ASN A 444 5.06 -18.98 4.87
C ASN A 444 6.14 -18.09 4.26
N VAL A 445 6.14 -16.80 4.61
CA VAL A 445 7.30 -15.94 4.38
C VAL A 445 8.35 -16.28 5.43
N ARG A 446 9.36 -17.08 5.04
CA ARG A 446 10.36 -17.62 5.97
C ARG A 446 11.16 -16.57 6.74
N SER A 447 11.36 -15.40 6.13
CA SER A 447 12.05 -14.27 6.75
C SER A 447 11.15 -13.42 7.65
N SER A 448 9.86 -13.76 7.76
CA SER A 448 8.93 -13.09 8.67
C SER A 448 9.31 -13.35 10.12
N ARG A 449 9.38 -12.27 10.90
CA ARG A 449 9.54 -12.36 12.35
C ARG A 449 8.17 -12.45 13.01
N ILE A 450 8.11 -13.12 14.16
CA ILE A 450 6.91 -13.09 15.02
C ILE A 450 6.79 -11.67 15.62
N PRO A 451 5.60 -11.06 15.65
CA PRO A 451 5.37 -9.75 16.25
C PRO A 451 5.81 -9.73 17.73
N ALA A 452 6.54 -8.70 18.13
CA ALA A 452 7.09 -8.62 19.48
C ALA A 452 6.02 -8.22 20.53
N THR A 453 5.41 -7.05 20.37
CA THR A 453 4.42 -6.48 21.30
C THR A 453 3.47 -5.52 20.58
N LEU A 454 2.33 -5.22 21.21
CA LEU A 454 1.48 -4.11 20.78
C LEU A 454 2.15 -2.78 21.08
N ASP A 455 1.95 -1.82 20.18
CA ASP A 455 2.24 -0.43 20.47
C ASP A 455 1.11 0.21 21.31
N SER A 456 1.34 1.43 21.82
CA SER A 456 0.38 2.12 22.69
C SER A 456 -0.96 2.46 22.01
N SER A 457 -1.04 2.35 20.68
CA SER A 457 -2.23 2.62 19.90
C SER A 457 -2.95 1.33 19.45
N GLY A 458 -2.49 0.17 19.92
CA GLY A 458 -3.10 -1.13 19.62
C GLY A 458 -2.61 -1.81 18.34
N TRP A 459 -1.52 -1.31 17.73
CA TRP A 459 -0.94 -1.96 16.56
C TRP A 459 -0.05 -3.13 16.97
N ALA A 460 -0.32 -4.30 16.40
CA ALA A 460 0.68 -5.33 16.24
C ALA A 460 1.47 -5.05 14.96
N TYR A 461 2.79 -5.19 15.01
CA TYR A 461 3.66 -4.95 13.87
C TYR A 461 4.87 -5.88 13.88
N SER A 462 5.39 -6.15 12.70
CA SER A 462 6.58 -6.97 12.49
C SER A 462 7.21 -6.64 11.14
N LEU A 463 8.20 -7.42 10.74
CA LEU A 463 8.85 -7.31 9.44
C LEU A 463 9.25 -8.66 8.87
N ALA A 464 9.51 -8.68 7.56
CA ALA A 464 10.16 -9.75 6.83
C ALA A 464 11.42 -9.23 6.12
N ASP A 465 12.61 -9.68 6.55
CA ASP A 465 13.91 -9.05 6.22
C ASP A 465 14.42 -9.28 4.80
N THR A 466 14.16 -10.47 4.25
CA THR A 466 14.71 -10.91 2.97
C THR A 466 13.58 -11.48 2.14
N LEU A 467 12.91 -10.58 1.40
CA LEU A 467 11.84 -10.88 0.46
C LEU A 467 12.30 -10.55 -0.95
N SER A 468 11.86 -11.36 -1.90
CA SER A 468 11.99 -11.09 -3.34
C SER A 468 10.66 -11.16 -4.08
N VAL A 469 9.67 -11.88 -3.52
CA VAL A 469 8.35 -12.08 -4.13
C VAL A 469 7.52 -10.81 -4.05
N LEU A 470 6.71 -10.58 -5.07
CA LEU A 470 5.73 -9.49 -5.15
C LEU A 470 4.31 -10.07 -5.13
N GLY A 471 3.31 -9.20 -5.06
CA GLY A 471 1.90 -9.56 -5.07
C GLY A 471 1.26 -9.60 -3.68
N PRO A 472 0.29 -10.50 -3.44
CA PRO A 472 -0.54 -10.44 -2.23
C PRO A 472 0.09 -11.07 -1.00
N PHE A 473 -0.12 -10.41 0.14
CA PHE A 473 0.28 -10.87 1.46
C PHE A 473 -0.86 -10.80 2.47
N ALA A 474 -0.77 -11.66 3.48
CA ALA A 474 -1.70 -11.73 4.61
C ALA A 474 -0.95 -12.06 5.90
N ILE A 475 -1.61 -11.85 7.04
CA ILE A 475 -1.10 -12.25 8.35
C ILE A 475 -1.91 -13.44 8.86
N GLY A 476 -1.27 -14.51 9.29
CA GLY A 476 -1.96 -15.68 9.83
C GLY A 476 -1.02 -16.68 10.45
N TYR A 477 -1.57 -17.79 10.93
CA TYR A 477 -0.76 -18.90 11.42
C TYR A 477 0.10 -19.48 10.27
N PRO A 478 1.34 -19.92 10.58
CA PRO A 478 2.15 -20.66 9.63
C PRO A 478 1.37 -21.84 9.06
N VAL A 479 1.38 -21.98 7.74
CA VAL A 479 0.86 -23.16 7.07
C VAL A 479 1.88 -24.31 7.16
N PRO A 480 1.48 -25.57 7.34
CA PRO A 480 2.41 -26.69 7.32
C PRO A 480 3.21 -26.73 6.01
N VAL A 481 4.53 -26.91 6.11
CA VAL A 481 5.41 -27.06 4.95
C VAL A 481 5.71 -28.55 4.77
N GLN A 482 5.17 -29.17 3.72
CA GLN A 482 5.59 -30.50 3.32
C GLN A 482 7.02 -30.44 2.75
N VAL A 483 7.85 -31.39 3.17
CA VAL A 483 9.21 -31.56 2.65
C VAL A 483 9.26 -32.81 1.79
N CYS A 484 9.76 -32.72 0.56
CA CYS A 484 9.75 -33.81 -0.40
C CYS A 484 11.16 -34.31 -0.71
N LEU A 485 11.24 -35.63 -0.94
CA LEU A 485 12.42 -36.36 -1.34
C LEU A 485 12.35 -36.65 -2.84
N ASP A 486 13.39 -36.24 -3.57
CA ASP A 486 13.69 -36.74 -4.90
C ASP A 486 14.90 -37.67 -4.78
N ALA A 487 14.68 -38.98 -4.87
CA ALA A 487 15.73 -39.99 -4.79
C ALA A 487 15.57 -41.05 -5.87
N ARG A 488 16.72 -41.57 -6.31
CA ARG A 488 16.82 -42.72 -7.20
C ARG A 488 17.67 -43.81 -6.57
N VAL A 489 17.19 -45.04 -6.65
CA VAL A 489 17.89 -46.24 -6.18
C VAL A 489 17.68 -47.38 -7.16
N LEU A 490 18.69 -48.22 -7.36
CA LEU A 490 18.60 -49.42 -8.17
C LEU A 490 18.75 -50.65 -7.28
N LEU A 491 18.11 -51.75 -7.66
CA LEU A 491 18.11 -53.01 -6.93
C LEU A 491 18.85 -54.09 -7.73
N GLU A 492 19.74 -54.83 -7.07
CA GLU A 492 20.33 -56.02 -7.68
C GLU A 492 19.28 -57.13 -7.84
N GLY A 493 19.17 -57.73 -9.02
CA GLY A 493 18.18 -58.79 -9.26
C GLY A 493 17.19 -58.37 -10.34
N PRO A 494 16.27 -57.42 -10.06
CA PRO A 494 15.37 -56.91 -11.09
C PRO A 494 16.12 -56.09 -12.15
N TYR A 495 17.27 -55.48 -11.84
CA TYR A 495 18.03 -54.72 -12.83
C TYR A 495 18.58 -55.62 -13.96
N ARG A 496 18.08 -55.41 -15.17
CA ARG A 496 18.49 -56.13 -16.39
C ARG A 496 18.25 -55.26 -17.62
N ASN A 497 19.21 -55.23 -18.54
CA ASN A 497 19.13 -54.47 -19.80
C ASN A 497 18.89 -52.96 -19.59
N GLY A 498 19.58 -52.33 -18.64
CA GLY A 498 19.53 -50.87 -18.42
C GLY A 498 18.34 -50.34 -17.60
N ALA A 499 17.44 -51.20 -17.11
CA ALA A 499 16.33 -50.81 -16.23
C ALA A 499 15.97 -51.95 -15.25
N MET A 500 15.17 -51.65 -14.22
CA MET A 500 14.62 -52.68 -13.34
C MET A 500 13.37 -53.33 -13.93
N ALA A 501 13.30 -54.65 -13.83
CA ALA A 501 12.16 -55.45 -14.21
C ALA A 501 10.94 -55.14 -13.32
N THR A 502 9.76 -55.11 -13.95
CA THR A 502 8.46 -54.88 -13.28
C THR A 502 7.61 -56.14 -13.29
N ASP A 503 8.24 -57.31 -13.18
CA ASP A 503 7.58 -58.61 -13.34
C ASP A 503 6.50 -58.82 -12.26
N LEU A 504 6.74 -58.40 -11.02
CA LEU A 504 5.73 -58.42 -9.95
C LEU A 504 4.49 -57.60 -10.30
N ALA A 505 4.66 -56.38 -10.82
CA ALA A 505 3.53 -55.55 -11.24
C ALA A 505 2.79 -56.16 -12.43
N ARG A 506 3.50 -56.66 -13.44
CA ARG A 506 2.92 -57.33 -14.63
C ARG A 506 2.13 -58.58 -14.26
N ARG A 507 2.60 -59.34 -13.25
CA ARG A 507 1.92 -60.51 -12.69
C ARG A 507 0.85 -60.17 -11.65
N ARG A 508 0.65 -58.88 -11.32
CA ARG A 508 -0.27 -58.39 -10.28
C ARG A 508 -0.01 -58.99 -8.90
N LEU A 509 1.26 -59.22 -8.58
CA LEU A 509 1.68 -59.82 -7.31
C LEU A 509 1.95 -58.76 -6.23
N ILE A 510 2.22 -57.51 -6.60
CA ILE A 510 2.45 -56.43 -5.61
C ILE A 510 1.13 -56.12 -4.89
N PRO A 511 1.06 -56.25 -3.55
CA PRO A 511 -0.14 -55.89 -2.81
C PRO A 511 -0.45 -54.39 -2.92
N SER A 512 -1.74 -54.03 -3.06
CA SER A 512 -2.19 -52.62 -3.11
C SER A 512 -1.96 -51.86 -1.80
N THR A 513 -1.77 -52.59 -0.69
CA THR A 513 -1.39 -52.06 0.61
C THR A 513 -0.09 -52.76 1.03
N PRO A 514 0.96 -52.03 1.45
CA PRO A 514 2.25 -52.65 1.77
C PRO A 514 2.06 -53.75 2.83
N PRO A 515 2.65 -54.94 2.64
CA PRO A 515 2.44 -56.07 3.54
C PRO A 515 3.00 -55.82 4.94
N ASN A 516 2.45 -56.49 5.95
CA ASN A 516 2.91 -56.40 7.34
C ASN A 516 4.18 -57.25 7.57
N ILE A 517 5.25 -56.91 6.87
CA ILE A 517 6.58 -57.54 6.94
C ILE A 517 7.64 -56.45 7.09
N TYR A 518 8.83 -56.82 7.55
CA TYR A 518 9.97 -55.90 7.54
C TYR A 518 10.39 -55.60 6.08
N PRO A 519 10.76 -54.34 5.74
CA PRO A 519 10.82 -53.15 6.60
C PRO A 519 9.48 -52.39 6.72
N TYR A 520 8.49 -52.65 5.87
CA TYR A 520 7.27 -51.84 5.73
C TYR A 520 6.44 -51.73 7.03
N ASN A 521 6.54 -52.71 7.93
CA ASN A 521 5.89 -52.68 9.24
C ASN A 521 6.41 -51.58 10.18
N ARG A 522 7.50 -50.90 9.84
CA ARG A 522 8.00 -49.71 10.56
C ARG A 522 7.23 -48.43 10.26
N ASP A 523 6.49 -48.38 9.15
CA ASP A 523 5.64 -47.24 8.83
C ASP A 523 4.35 -47.29 9.65
N PRO A 524 4.13 -46.34 10.59
CA PRO A 524 2.94 -46.33 11.44
C PRO A 524 1.64 -46.12 10.65
N ASN A 525 1.73 -45.55 9.44
CA ASN A 525 0.58 -45.27 8.58
C ASN A 525 0.37 -46.32 7.47
N ARG A 526 1.16 -47.42 7.47
CA ARG A 526 1.11 -48.48 6.45
C ARG A 526 -0.31 -48.97 6.14
N THR A 527 -1.15 -49.13 7.17
CA THR A 527 -2.53 -49.64 7.03
C THR A 527 -3.46 -48.68 6.31
N ALA A 528 -3.14 -47.38 6.28
CA ALA A 528 -3.90 -46.35 5.57
C ALA A 528 -3.45 -46.20 4.10
N ILE A 529 -2.34 -46.82 3.71
CA ILE A 529 -1.83 -46.76 2.34
C ILE A 529 -2.61 -47.70 1.43
N ASN A 530 -3.14 -47.13 0.34
CA ASN A 530 -3.74 -47.87 -0.75
C ASN A 530 -3.26 -47.30 -2.10
N ALA A 531 -2.33 -47.99 -2.75
CA ALA A 531 -1.91 -47.66 -4.11
C ALA A 531 -3.01 -48.09 -5.09
N ARG A 532 -3.81 -47.11 -5.53
CA ARG A 532 -4.94 -47.35 -6.45
C ARG A 532 -4.49 -47.79 -7.85
N THR A 533 -3.23 -47.50 -8.21
CA THR A 533 -2.65 -47.84 -9.51
C THR A 533 -1.23 -48.37 -9.35
N ILE A 534 -1.06 -49.69 -9.26
CA ILE A 534 0.25 -50.34 -9.45
C ILE A 534 0.35 -50.69 -10.93
N ASP A 535 0.96 -49.80 -11.72
CA ASP A 535 1.12 -49.99 -13.16
C ASP A 535 2.40 -50.74 -13.53
N SER A 536 2.61 -50.98 -14.83
CA SER A 536 3.79 -51.69 -15.33
C SER A 536 5.11 -50.93 -15.20
N SER A 537 5.12 -49.73 -14.60
CA SER A 537 6.33 -48.97 -14.30
C SER A 537 6.85 -49.23 -12.88
N ILE A 538 6.05 -49.84 -12.00
CA ILE A 538 6.41 -50.12 -10.61
C ILE A 538 7.18 -51.44 -10.49
N VAL A 539 8.28 -51.40 -9.74
CA VAL A 539 9.13 -52.55 -9.39
C VAL A 539 8.64 -53.19 -8.10
N ASP A 540 8.60 -52.42 -7.01
CA ASP A 540 8.19 -52.89 -5.68
C ASP A 540 7.95 -51.72 -4.70
N TRP A 541 7.54 -52.04 -3.48
CA TRP A 541 7.52 -51.15 -2.31
C TRP A 541 8.93 -50.93 -1.75
N VAL A 542 9.21 -49.72 -1.28
CA VAL A 542 10.39 -49.38 -0.47
C VAL A 542 9.95 -48.61 0.77
N LEU A 543 10.73 -48.69 1.86
CA LEU A 543 10.54 -47.85 3.03
C LEU A 543 11.63 -46.78 3.08
N VAL A 544 11.22 -45.53 3.15
CA VAL A 544 12.11 -44.40 3.37
C VAL A 544 12.12 -44.03 4.85
N GLU A 545 13.32 -43.99 5.42
CA GLU A 545 13.59 -43.60 6.81
C GLU A 545 14.37 -42.27 6.82
N LEU A 546 13.83 -41.26 7.49
CA LEU A 546 14.49 -39.98 7.71
C LEU A 546 15.09 -39.90 9.11
N ARG A 547 16.38 -39.52 9.21
CA ARG A 547 17.09 -39.27 10.48
C ARG A 547 17.57 -37.82 10.54
N PRO A 548 17.07 -36.98 11.48
CA PRO A 548 17.51 -35.60 11.59
C PRO A 548 18.91 -35.49 12.20
N GLY A 549 19.78 -34.68 11.60
CA GLY A 549 21.07 -34.25 12.17
C GLY A 549 22.20 -35.29 12.20
N SER A 550 21.96 -36.50 12.70
CA SER A 550 22.99 -37.54 12.90
C SER A 550 22.60 -38.87 12.24
N PRO A 551 23.57 -39.61 11.67
CA PRO A 551 23.31 -40.93 11.11
C PRO A 551 22.88 -41.96 12.17
N SER A 552 23.11 -41.72 13.46
CA SER A 552 22.69 -42.61 14.57
C SER A 552 21.47 -42.10 15.34
N ASN A 553 20.74 -41.10 14.82
CA ASN A 553 19.58 -40.54 15.52
C ASN A 553 18.47 -41.61 15.70
N GLN A 554 17.90 -41.64 16.91
CA GLN A 554 16.80 -42.53 17.26
C GLN A 554 15.43 -41.96 16.88
N GLN A 555 15.31 -40.64 16.72
CA GLN A 555 14.11 -40.01 16.16
C GLN A 555 14.07 -40.27 14.66
N ARG A 556 13.19 -41.18 14.24
CA ARG A 556 13.06 -41.65 12.86
C ARG A 556 11.66 -41.38 12.35
N VAL A 557 11.58 -40.90 11.11
CA VAL A 557 10.30 -40.79 10.39
C VAL A 557 10.30 -41.82 9.28
N TYR A 558 9.21 -42.58 9.21
CA TYR A 558 9.04 -43.69 8.28
C TYR A 558 7.92 -43.36 7.30
N ARG A 559 8.18 -43.56 6.00
CA ARG A 559 7.15 -43.48 4.97
C ARG A 559 7.40 -44.53 3.89
N THR A 560 6.39 -45.35 3.63
CA THR A 560 6.41 -46.36 2.56
C THR A 560 6.11 -45.70 1.23
N ALA A 561 6.83 -46.11 0.19
CA ALA A 561 6.82 -45.50 -1.13
C ALA A 561 6.92 -46.57 -2.23
N LEU A 562 6.63 -46.19 -3.47
CA LEU A 562 6.77 -47.06 -4.63
C LEU A 562 8.12 -46.80 -5.32
N LEU A 563 8.76 -47.87 -5.80
CA LEU A 563 9.97 -47.80 -6.61
C LEU A 563 9.63 -48.07 -8.08
N ARG A 564 10.04 -47.17 -8.97
CA ARG A 564 9.84 -47.29 -10.42
C ARG A 564 11.01 -48.00 -11.12
N ALA A 565 10.76 -48.49 -12.32
CA ALA A 565 11.74 -49.20 -13.17
C ALA A 565 13.01 -48.39 -13.48
N ASP A 566 12.91 -47.06 -13.48
CA ASP A 566 14.01 -46.11 -13.69
C ASP A 566 14.74 -45.72 -12.39
N GLY A 567 14.38 -46.38 -11.28
CA GLY A 567 14.94 -46.18 -9.96
C GLY A 567 14.31 -45.05 -9.15
N VAL A 568 13.39 -44.26 -9.72
CA VAL A 568 12.76 -43.14 -9.01
C VAL A 568 11.85 -43.66 -7.89
N ILE A 569 12.01 -43.10 -6.69
CA ILE A 569 11.10 -43.33 -5.57
C ILE A 569 9.96 -42.30 -5.67
N VAL A 570 8.72 -42.78 -5.68
CA VAL A 570 7.50 -41.98 -5.86
C VAL A 570 6.47 -42.28 -4.77
N ASP A 571 5.51 -41.37 -4.61
CA ASP A 571 4.36 -41.56 -3.73
C ASP A 571 3.44 -42.70 -4.26
N VAL A 572 2.41 -43.01 -3.49
CA VAL A 572 1.49 -44.15 -3.71
C VAL A 572 0.62 -44.03 -4.98
N ASP A 573 0.66 -42.87 -5.63
CA ASP A 573 0.03 -42.63 -6.94
C ASP A 573 0.92 -43.05 -8.12
N GLY A 574 2.15 -43.48 -7.86
CA GLY A 574 3.10 -43.96 -8.87
C GLY A 574 3.82 -42.86 -9.65
N SER A 575 3.60 -41.57 -9.34
CA SER A 575 4.17 -40.46 -10.12
C SER A 575 4.61 -39.24 -9.31
N SER A 576 3.90 -38.90 -8.23
CA SER A 576 4.22 -37.76 -7.38
C SER A 576 5.49 -37.99 -6.57
N ARG A 577 6.16 -36.90 -6.17
CA ARG A 577 7.31 -36.95 -5.26
C ARG A 577 6.89 -37.43 -3.88
N LEU A 578 7.80 -38.12 -3.19
CA LEU A 578 7.53 -38.57 -1.84
C LEU A 578 7.69 -37.42 -0.84
N CYS A 579 6.58 -36.91 -0.32
CA CYS A 579 6.54 -35.80 0.65
C CYS A 579 6.33 -36.25 2.11
N PHE A 580 6.85 -35.52 3.08
CA PHE A 580 6.70 -35.82 4.50
C PHE A 580 5.99 -34.65 5.18
N ASP A 581 5.05 -34.96 6.06
CA ASP A 581 4.47 -33.96 6.95
C ASP A 581 5.48 -33.62 8.05
N PRO A 582 5.62 -32.33 8.42
CA PRO A 582 6.69 -31.88 9.30
C PRO A 582 6.40 -32.28 10.75
N THR A 583 6.82 -33.48 11.14
CA THR A 583 7.01 -33.87 12.55
C THR A 583 8.45 -33.69 13.00
N VAL A 584 9.29 -32.98 12.24
CA VAL A 584 10.72 -32.89 12.54
C VAL A 584 11.23 -31.46 12.41
N ASP A 585 11.81 -30.98 13.51
CA ASP A 585 12.38 -29.65 13.70
C ASP A 585 13.66 -29.37 12.87
N SER A 586 13.95 -30.19 11.85
CA SER A 586 15.15 -30.10 11.01
C SER A 586 14.79 -29.88 9.55
N THR A 587 15.69 -29.26 8.78
CA THR A 587 15.58 -29.19 7.31
C THR A 587 16.58 -30.11 6.60
N THR A 588 17.48 -30.76 7.36
CA THR A 588 18.48 -31.69 6.85
C THR A 588 18.39 -33.06 7.52
N TYR A 589 18.48 -34.11 6.69
CA TYR A 589 18.23 -35.49 7.09
C TYR A 589 19.23 -36.43 6.44
N TYR A 590 19.70 -37.42 7.18
CA TYR A 590 20.17 -38.65 6.56
C TYR A 590 18.95 -39.43 6.08
N VAL A 591 19.00 -39.91 4.85
CA VAL A 591 17.90 -40.66 4.24
C VAL A 591 18.36 -42.09 4.03
N ALA A 592 17.69 -43.02 4.70
CA ALA A 592 17.91 -44.44 4.54
C ALA A 592 16.78 -45.08 3.72
N ILE A 593 17.15 -45.94 2.79
CA ILE A 593 16.22 -46.70 1.94
C ILE A 593 16.31 -48.16 2.35
N HIS A 594 15.16 -48.72 2.70
CA HIS A 594 15.01 -50.12 3.08
C HIS A 594 14.12 -50.83 2.08
N HIS A 595 14.45 -52.08 1.80
CA HIS A 595 13.67 -52.96 0.92
C HIS A 595 13.59 -54.36 1.56
N ARG A 596 12.54 -55.12 1.26
CA ARG A 596 12.24 -56.41 1.92
C ARG A 596 13.24 -57.55 1.68
N THR A 597 14.06 -57.44 0.63
CA THR A 597 15.01 -58.49 0.21
C THR A 597 16.44 -57.98 0.02
N HIS A 598 16.72 -56.73 0.41
CA HIS A 598 18.00 -56.07 0.13
C HIS A 598 18.54 -55.33 1.35
N LEU A 599 19.86 -55.31 1.49
CA LEU A 599 20.54 -54.53 2.53
C LEU A 599 20.21 -53.04 2.37
N ALA A 600 19.78 -52.43 3.47
CA ALA A 600 19.48 -51.01 3.52
C ALA A 600 20.72 -50.16 3.20
N ILE A 601 20.50 -49.01 2.56
CA ILE A 601 21.54 -48.01 2.27
C ILE A 601 21.10 -46.65 2.81
N MET A 602 22.05 -45.75 3.06
CA MET A 602 21.78 -44.41 3.58
C MET A 602 22.66 -43.38 2.88
N THR A 603 22.19 -42.13 2.81
CA THR A 603 23.01 -41.01 2.29
C THR A 603 24.32 -40.87 3.07
N ALA A 604 25.44 -40.59 2.37
CA ALA A 604 26.76 -40.39 2.98
C ALA A 604 26.81 -39.15 3.90
N ALA A 605 25.99 -38.15 3.60
CA ALA A 605 25.86 -36.88 4.30
C ALA A 605 24.37 -36.54 4.47
N PRO A 606 24.00 -35.64 5.41
CA PRO A 606 22.62 -35.21 5.53
C PRO A 606 22.24 -34.35 4.33
N ILE A 607 21.10 -34.63 3.72
CA ILE A 607 20.57 -33.89 2.58
C ILE A 607 19.49 -32.93 3.05
N ARG A 608 19.38 -31.79 2.36
CA ARG A 608 18.27 -30.85 2.60
C ARG A 608 17.07 -31.27 1.77
N LEU A 609 15.94 -31.57 2.41
CA LEU A 609 14.70 -31.84 1.70
C LEU A 609 14.11 -30.52 1.18
N ALA A 610 13.61 -30.54 -0.05
CA ALA A 610 12.99 -29.37 -0.67
C ALA A 610 11.53 -29.24 -0.23
N SER A 611 10.98 -28.04 -0.23
CA SER A 611 9.51 -27.94 -0.18
C SER A 611 8.91 -28.50 -1.46
N ASP A 612 7.66 -28.92 -1.39
CA ASP A 612 6.89 -29.50 -2.49
C ASP A 612 6.79 -28.64 -3.78
N ASP A 613 7.21 -27.38 -3.74
CA ASP A 613 7.26 -26.44 -4.88
C ASP A 613 8.66 -26.06 -5.34
N GLN A 614 9.71 -26.57 -4.70
CA GLN A 614 11.09 -26.31 -5.12
C GLN A 614 11.64 -27.50 -5.90
N PRO A 615 12.45 -27.28 -6.94
CA PRO A 615 13.22 -28.36 -7.55
C PRO A 615 14.16 -28.93 -6.48
N ALA A 616 14.05 -30.23 -6.20
CA ALA A 616 14.96 -30.86 -5.26
C ALA A 616 16.18 -31.40 -6.00
N ASN A 617 17.32 -31.41 -5.32
CA ASN A 617 18.49 -32.10 -5.83
C ASN A 617 18.24 -33.60 -5.77
N VAL A 618 18.12 -34.24 -6.93
CA VAL A 618 17.90 -35.68 -7.03
C VAL A 618 19.07 -36.41 -6.39
N GLN A 619 18.77 -37.21 -5.38
CA GLN A 619 19.77 -38.06 -4.72
C GLN A 619 19.93 -39.35 -5.50
N LEU A 620 21.10 -39.54 -6.12
CA LEU A 620 21.43 -40.76 -6.85
C LEU A 620 22.10 -41.77 -5.90
N LEU A 621 21.30 -42.59 -5.23
CA LEU A 621 21.78 -43.60 -4.27
C LEU A 621 22.30 -44.88 -4.94
N SER A 622 22.49 -44.85 -6.26
CA SER A 622 23.31 -45.77 -7.05
C SER A 622 24.73 -45.24 -7.28
N ALA A 623 25.06 -44.03 -6.83
CA ALA A 623 26.42 -43.50 -6.88
C ALA A 623 27.14 -43.80 -5.55
N PRO A 624 28.32 -44.48 -5.57
CA PRO A 624 29.08 -44.77 -4.36
C PRO A 624 29.38 -43.54 -3.48
N THR A 625 29.59 -42.37 -4.08
CA THR A 625 29.87 -41.12 -3.35
C THR A 625 28.67 -40.58 -2.57
N ALA A 626 27.45 -40.95 -2.96
CA ALA A 626 26.23 -40.51 -2.31
C ALA A 626 25.80 -41.43 -1.15
N VAL A 627 26.44 -42.60 -0.99
CA VAL A 627 26.04 -43.65 -0.05
C VAL A 627 27.03 -43.80 1.10
N PHE A 628 26.52 -43.88 2.32
CA PHE A 628 27.28 -44.13 3.53
C PHE A 628 27.95 -45.52 3.47
N GLY A 629 29.27 -45.58 3.66
CA GLY A 629 30.06 -46.79 3.42
C GLY A 629 30.60 -46.92 1.99
N GLY A 630 30.25 -46.00 1.09
CA GLY A 630 30.80 -45.94 -0.26
C GLY A 630 30.43 -47.14 -1.12
N ALA A 631 31.33 -47.54 -2.02
CA ALA A 631 31.11 -48.67 -2.93
C ALA A 631 30.93 -50.02 -2.20
N VAL A 632 31.40 -50.15 -0.96
CA VAL A 632 31.28 -51.39 -0.16
C VAL A 632 29.83 -51.65 0.23
N ALA A 633 29.05 -50.59 0.46
CA ALA A 633 27.63 -50.65 0.78
C ALA A 633 26.74 -51.02 -0.43
N LEU A 634 27.32 -51.10 -1.63
CA LEU A 634 26.62 -51.33 -2.88
C LEU A 634 27.13 -52.57 -3.62
N LYS A 635 26.38 -52.99 -4.65
CA LYS A 635 26.77 -54.04 -5.59
C LYS A 635 26.99 -53.45 -6.98
N PRO A 636 28.12 -53.72 -7.66
CA PRO A 636 28.22 -53.56 -9.11
C PRO A 636 27.23 -54.49 -9.81
N ILE A 637 26.22 -53.94 -10.48
CA ILE A 637 25.13 -54.72 -11.10
C ILE A 637 25.19 -54.71 -12.63
N ASP A 638 25.84 -53.70 -13.23
CA ASP A 638 25.99 -53.57 -14.67
C ASP A 638 27.15 -52.62 -15.02
N TYR A 639 27.47 -52.50 -16.30
CA TYR A 639 28.42 -51.52 -16.83
C TYR A 639 27.81 -50.76 -18.02
N SER A 640 27.70 -49.45 -17.87
CA SER A 640 27.29 -48.52 -18.92
C SER A 640 28.54 -47.92 -19.60
N PRO A 641 28.64 -47.94 -20.93
CA PRO A 641 29.71 -47.23 -21.64
C PRO A 641 29.74 -45.72 -21.37
N THR A 642 28.59 -45.13 -21.01
CA THR A 642 28.46 -43.70 -20.72
C THR A 642 28.65 -43.37 -19.23
N ASP A 643 28.14 -44.22 -18.34
CA ASP A 643 28.05 -43.92 -16.90
C ASP A 643 29.01 -44.76 -16.05
N GLY A 644 29.77 -45.66 -16.66
CA GLY A 644 30.69 -46.57 -15.99
C GLY A 644 29.97 -47.69 -15.23
N VAL A 645 30.53 -48.10 -14.10
CA VAL A 645 29.93 -49.17 -13.27
C VAL A 645 28.63 -48.68 -12.67
N VAL A 646 27.54 -49.40 -12.95
CA VAL A 646 26.22 -49.15 -12.36
C VAL A 646 26.14 -49.93 -11.05
N PHE A 647 25.74 -49.26 -9.98
CA PHE A 647 25.57 -49.87 -8.67
C PHE A 647 24.10 -49.93 -8.24
N GLY A 648 23.76 -50.94 -7.44
CA GLY A 648 22.47 -51.06 -6.77
C GLY A 648 22.61 -51.53 -5.33
N MET A 649 21.49 -51.53 -4.62
CA MET A 649 21.36 -52.16 -3.30
C MET A 649 21.69 -53.65 -3.43
N VAL A 650 22.30 -54.20 -2.38
CA VAL A 650 22.75 -55.59 -2.36
C VAL A 650 21.57 -56.50 -2.03
N ALA A 651 21.26 -57.45 -2.92
CA ALA A 651 20.20 -58.43 -2.68
C ALA A 651 20.66 -59.56 -1.75
N GLY A 652 19.72 -60.14 -0.98
CA GLY A 652 19.94 -61.36 -0.20
C GLY A 652 19.69 -61.26 1.31
N ASP A 653 19.31 -60.08 1.82
CA ASP A 653 18.84 -59.92 3.21
C ASP A 653 17.33 -60.19 3.25
N VAL A 654 16.96 -61.47 3.28
CA VAL A 654 15.57 -61.93 3.11
C VAL A 654 14.83 -62.02 4.44
N ASN A 655 15.59 -62.11 5.54
CA ASN A 655 15.04 -62.06 6.90
C ASN A 655 14.95 -60.62 7.45
N GLY A 656 15.65 -59.65 6.83
CA GLY A 656 15.60 -58.24 7.17
C GLY A 656 16.45 -57.85 8.38
N ASP A 657 17.42 -58.67 8.80
CA ASP A 657 18.25 -58.40 9.97
C ASP A 657 19.45 -57.47 9.66
N GLY A 658 19.69 -57.15 8.39
CA GLY A 658 20.77 -56.28 7.95
C GLY A 658 22.11 -57.01 7.74
N SER A 659 22.10 -58.34 7.70
CA SER A 659 23.23 -59.20 7.37
C SER A 659 22.80 -60.22 6.33
N ILE A 660 23.73 -60.69 5.49
CA ILE A 660 23.48 -61.78 4.56
C ILE A 660 24.30 -62.98 5.03
N ASP A 661 23.65 -63.91 5.73
CA ASP A 661 24.33 -65.05 6.34
C ASP A 661 23.61 -66.39 6.13
N ALA A 662 23.87 -67.38 7.00
CA ALA A 662 23.27 -68.70 6.89
C ALA A 662 21.75 -68.70 7.20
N ALA A 663 21.24 -67.73 7.97
CA ALA A 663 19.81 -67.59 8.27
C ALA A 663 19.01 -67.14 7.04
N ASP A 664 19.61 -66.32 6.17
CA ASP A 664 19.06 -65.95 4.86
C ASP A 664 19.06 -67.11 3.86
N ARG A 665 19.80 -68.18 4.17
CA ARG A 665 19.90 -69.38 3.34
C ARG A 665 18.68 -70.30 3.45
N THR A 666 17.66 -69.94 4.20
CA THR A 666 16.36 -70.64 4.22
C THR A 666 15.73 -70.75 2.82
N ASP A 667 16.16 -69.91 1.87
CA ASP A 667 15.83 -69.98 0.45
C ASP A 667 16.33 -71.26 -0.21
N TYR A 668 17.58 -71.66 0.03
CA TYR A 668 18.22 -72.79 -0.64
C TYR A 668 17.51 -74.11 -0.32
N ASP A 669 17.19 -74.32 0.96
CA ASP A 669 16.51 -75.53 1.42
C ASP A 669 15.04 -75.55 0.98
N ALA A 670 14.38 -74.38 0.90
CA ALA A 670 13.00 -74.27 0.41
C ALA A 670 12.88 -74.46 -1.12
N ILE A 671 13.85 -73.98 -1.90
CA ILE A 671 13.92 -74.16 -3.36
C ILE A 671 14.23 -75.60 -3.72
N TRP A 672 15.13 -76.25 -2.96
CA TRP A 672 15.53 -77.63 -3.21
C TRP A 672 14.46 -78.65 -2.80
N ASN A 673 13.72 -78.37 -1.71
CA ASN A 673 12.67 -79.27 -1.20
C ASN A 673 11.25 -78.95 -1.71
N GLY A 674 11.02 -77.80 -2.35
CA GLY A 674 9.74 -77.40 -2.95
C GLY A 674 9.98 -76.61 -4.22
N CYS A 675 9.93 -77.28 -5.37
CA CYS A 675 10.22 -76.66 -6.66
C CYS A 675 9.26 -75.49 -6.97
N VAL A 676 9.81 -74.35 -7.40
CA VAL A 676 9.09 -73.21 -8.03
C VAL A 676 7.93 -72.67 -7.17
N GLN A 677 8.23 -71.73 -6.27
CA GLN A 677 7.20 -71.00 -5.52
C GLN A 677 6.86 -69.71 -6.25
N GLU A 678 5.59 -69.47 -6.56
CA GLU A 678 5.14 -68.21 -7.18
C GLU A 678 4.47 -67.30 -6.14
N GLY A 679 4.71 -65.99 -6.24
CA GLY A 679 4.03 -65.01 -5.40
C GLY A 679 4.90 -63.82 -4.99
N TYR A 680 4.36 -62.98 -4.11
CA TYR A 680 5.09 -61.88 -3.48
C TYR A 680 5.83 -62.40 -2.25
N LEU A 681 7.02 -62.95 -2.45
CA LEU A 681 7.78 -63.68 -1.42
C LEU A 681 9.09 -62.95 -1.08
N ASN A 682 9.54 -63.00 0.18
CA ASN A 682 10.83 -62.42 0.59
C ASN A 682 12.05 -63.13 -0.03
N ARG A 683 11.85 -64.35 -0.51
CA ARG A 683 12.90 -65.17 -1.13
C ARG A 683 13.08 -64.87 -2.62
N ASP A 684 12.16 -64.11 -3.20
CA ASP A 684 12.23 -63.64 -4.59
C ASP A 684 13.15 -62.42 -4.60
N THR A 685 14.46 -62.66 -4.65
CA THR A 685 15.48 -61.62 -4.58
C THR A 685 15.69 -60.95 -5.94
N ASP A 686 15.27 -61.60 -7.04
CA ASP A 686 15.28 -61.01 -8.38
C ASP A 686 13.95 -60.34 -8.81
N LEU A 687 12.92 -60.42 -7.96
CA LEU A 687 11.60 -59.81 -8.11
C LEU A 687 10.89 -60.24 -9.40
N SER A 688 11.06 -61.52 -9.78
CA SER A 688 10.42 -62.10 -10.96
C SER A 688 8.99 -62.61 -10.68
N GLY A 689 8.62 -62.73 -9.41
CA GLY A 689 7.40 -63.38 -8.93
C GLY A 689 7.52 -64.91 -8.85
N ILE A 690 8.71 -65.47 -9.10
CA ILE A 690 8.98 -66.91 -9.05
C ILE A 690 10.31 -67.13 -8.33
N VAL A 691 10.29 -67.84 -7.21
CA VAL A 691 11.50 -68.21 -6.48
C VAL A 691 12.16 -69.41 -7.18
N THR A 692 13.38 -69.21 -7.68
CA THR A 692 14.19 -70.21 -8.39
C THR A 692 15.63 -70.27 -7.86
N THR A 693 16.46 -71.13 -8.45
CA THR A 693 17.90 -71.16 -8.14
C THR A 693 18.62 -69.84 -8.44
N ARG A 694 18.04 -68.95 -9.27
CA ARG A 694 18.58 -67.61 -9.52
C ARG A 694 18.57 -66.74 -8.26
N ASP A 695 17.53 -66.85 -7.44
CA ASP A 695 17.40 -66.11 -6.20
C ASP A 695 18.43 -66.58 -5.17
N ALA A 696 18.52 -67.90 -4.96
CA ALA A 696 19.51 -68.48 -4.06
C ALA A 696 20.95 -68.08 -4.42
N ASN A 697 21.25 -67.93 -5.72
CA ASN A 697 22.55 -67.47 -6.18
C ASN A 697 22.85 -66.02 -5.75
N LYS A 698 21.84 -65.14 -5.66
CA LYS A 698 22.04 -63.76 -5.20
C LYS A 698 22.45 -63.73 -3.73
N THR A 699 21.68 -64.38 -2.87
CA THR A 699 22.00 -64.53 -1.44
C THR A 699 23.38 -65.17 -1.25
N TRP A 700 23.70 -66.23 -2.00
CA TRP A 700 25.01 -66.88 -1.94
C TRP A 700 26.17 -65.97 -2.37
N ASN A 701 26.01 -65.22 -3.45
CA ASN A 701 27.05 -64.34 -3.99
C ASN A 701 27.32 -63.11 -3.12
N ASN A 702 26.35 -62.74 -2.27
CA ASN A 702 26.45 -61.59 -1.39
C ASN A 702 26.67 -61.94 0.09
N ARG A 703 26.79 -63.24 0.40
CA ARG A 703 27.04 -63.73 1.77
C ARG A 703 28.22 -63.03 2.46
N GLY A 704 28.10 -62.80 3.75
CA GLY A 704 29.08 -62.12 4.58
C GLY A 704 29.05 -60.60 4.48
N ARG A 705 28.11 -60.03 3.71
CA ARG A 705 27.87 -58.58 3.68
C ARG A 705 26.88 -58.18 4.77
N THR A 706 27.06 -56.97 5.31
CA THR A 706 26.18 -56.35 6.29
C THR A 706 25.86 -54.92 5.87
N THR A 707 24.71 -54.40 6.29
CA THR A 707 24.34 -53.01 6.03
C THR A 707 25.29 -52.05 6.75
N ASN A 708 25.67 -50.97 6.06
CA ASN A 708 26.43 -49.87 6.65
C ASN A 708 25.54 -48.87 7.40
N VAL A 709 24.21 -49.02 7.34
CA VAL A 709 23.27 -48.13 8.03
C VAL A 709 23.34 -48.41 9.53
N PRO A 710 23.71 -47.44 10.38
CA PRO A 710 23.77 -47.63 11.83
C PRO A 710 22.40 -48.06 12.39
N ARG A 711 22.40 -48.96 13.37
CA ARG A 711 21.16 -49.48 13.96
C ARG A 711 20.45 -48.48 14.87
#